data_AF-A0A2D0I3Z4-F1
#
_entry.id   AF-A0A2D0I3Z4-F1
#
_cell.length_a   1.000
_cell.length_b   1.000
_cell.length_c   1.000
_cell.angle_alpha   90.00
_cell.angle_beta   90.00
_cell.angle_gamma   90.00
#
_symmetry.space_group_name_H-M   'P 1'
#
loop_
_entity.id
_entity.type
_entity.pdbx_description
1 polymer ?
#
loop_
_entity_poly.entity_id
_entity_poly.type
_entity_poly.pdbx_seq_one_letter_code
_entity_poly.pdbx_strand_id
1 'polypeptide(L)'
;VLLNADTKKFIEFNSKFIQMYGFTEEELKELSFKELDIFQTEEQFNQIRLNILEKGWDTFTSQHKAKNGVVHDVIINLRLFNFDNDQVIVAIVHDITEQKILENNLIVAKEEAEEATRLKSGFLANMSHEIRTPLNGIIGINILLLKTDLSELQQDYLKRSLQSSQSLLALINDILDYSKIEAGKLELSNHPFSLEEVLHTVSGLFEYSIVQKGMEIHIDLDPLIPKMIEGDSLRLSQILNNLVGNAVKFTEHGDIVIHAKLLELRNQVIMLQFSVSDTGIGIDQEEKSMLFHAFSQTDASNTRKYGGTGLGLAISKQLVEMMNGKIWLESIKGEGTTFYFTVQLELSEYEILKALPESFADKRFLILEDNEIEGQFIVDILESWNIHPILCSNGVEALEIAQKMPLDYMLMDWRVPGLDGFDVLERLYDGRLEVIPKVIMISALMKEDLKEKARMRKVLPHAILHKPITASLLLNALVMEETAMISIDSLSSESMEKHFTGDILMVEDNEINQLVERGLLEGYGIAVDMAVNGLDAIEKCKNKTYDLIFMDLQMPVMDGFEAAENIRLFDTKTPIIALSAAVMKHDKELTIAAGMNHHLSKPIDIEELEMVLSRYLPVVERPVTNKSVTNGPSLSFKGIDMSHLYKIYKDEEKILNYLKLFAKTQRNFCTHVEQYSIGSAEFKAAIHTFKGVSGNIAAIKLHETAVHIENSDDDDTIKALLHTLCDDLNELIVEIDQCNVSHQMHTHQFLDTADTIKLIDSTLAKLESNEFIDDDEIENLVYAVKPYLSEIVAAKLSEALNLFEFSVAIALLQTLKKDIYE
;
A
#
# COMPACT_ATOMS: atom_id res chain seq x y z
N VAL A 1 6.86 -62.94 38.59
CA VAL A 1 7.07 -64.33 38.12
C VAL A 1 8.49 -64.74 38.45
N LEU A 2 8.69 -66.00 38.84
CA LEU A 2 9.98 -66.61 39.13
C LEU A 2 10.32 -67.60 38.01
N LEU A 3 11.54 -67.51 37.51
CA LEU A 3 12.08 -68.32 36.42
C LEU A 3 13.35 -69.02 36.91
N ASN A 4 13.56 -70.25 36.49
CA ASN A 4 14.85 -70.90 36.68
C ASN A 4 15.87 -70.34 35.66
N ALA A 5 17.04 -69.87 36.11
CA ALA A 5 18.01 -69.21 35.22
C ALA A 5 18.64 -70.15 34.18
N ASP A 6 18.71 -71.46 34.47
CA ASP A 6 19.32 -72.47 33.60
C ASP A 6 18.30 -73.06 32.62
N THR A 7 17.14 -73.49 33.11
CA THR A 7 16.11 -74.14 32.28
C THR A 7 15.18 -73.15 31.58
N LYS A 8 15.12 -71.89 32.04
CA LYS A 8 14.23 -70.82 31.54
C LYS A 8 12.74 -71.14 31.68
N LYS A 9 12.40 -72.18 32.44
CA LYS A 9 11.02 -72.55 32.78
C LYS A 9 10.50 -71.71 33.93
N PHE A 10 9.18 -71.53 33.95
CA PHE A 10 8.48 -70.87 35.04
C PHE A 10 8.44 -71.73 36.30
N ILE A 11 8.91 -71.19 37.42
CA ILE A 11 8.85 -71.85 38.74
C ILE A 11 7.54 -71.45 39.44
N GLU A 12 7.27 -70.15 39.49
CA GLU A 12 6.13 -69.60 40.21
C GLU A 12 5.63 -68.31 39.56
N PHE A 13 4.33 -68.07 39.57
CA PHE A 13 3.70 -66.90 38.96
C PHE A 13 2.41 -66.56 39.71
N ASN A 14 2.02 -65.29 39.66
CA ASN A 14 0.82 -64.83 40.35
C ASN A 14 -0.43 -65.02 39.48
N SER A 15 -1.61 -64.87 40.09
CA SER A 15 -2.90 -64.97 39.40
C SER A 15 -3.04 -63.98 38.25
N LYS A 16 -2.46 -62.78 38.36
CA LYS A 16 -2.51 -61.75 37.32
C LYS A 16 -1.77 -62.17 36.04
N PHE A 17 -0.64 -62.87 36.17
CA PHE A 17 0.11 -63.42 35.05
C PHE A 17 -0.68 -64.51 34.31
N ILE A 18 -1.35 -65.40 35.05
CA ILE A 18 -2.25 -66.43 34.48
C ILE A 18 -3.39 -65.76 33.72
N GLN A 19 -4.05 -64.76 34.33
CA GLN A 19 -5.15 -64.03 33.70
C GLN A 19 -4.72 -63.29 32.43
N MET A 20 -3.54 -62.67 32.46
CA MET A 20 -2.99 -61.91 31.33
C MET A 20 -2.75 -62.80 30.10
N TYR A 21 -2.18 -63.99 30.27
CA TYR A 21 -1.80 -64.85 29.13
C TYR A 21 -2.80 -65.98 28.82
N GLY A 22 -3.74 -66.28 29.74
CA GLY A 22 -4.82 -67.25 29.52
C GLY A 22 -4.40 -68.72 29.55
N PHE A 23 -3.20 -69.04 30.03
CA PHE A 23 -2.72 -70.41 30.22
C PHE A 23 -3.11 -70.94 31.61
N THR A 24 -3.24 -72.26 31.75
CA THR A 24 -3.39 -72.89 33.08
C THR A 24 -2.06 -72.96 33.81
N GLU A 25 -2.08 -73.18 35.13
CA GLU A 25 -0.85 -73.30 35.93
C GLU A 25 0.03 -74.49 35.46
N GLU A 26 -0.58 -75.61 35.08
CA GLU A 26 0.13 -76.77 34.54
C GLU A 26 0.79 -76.46 33.20
N GLU A 27 0.10 -75.73 32.32
CA GLU A 27 0.63 -75.32 31.02
C GLU A 27 1.81 -74.35 31.17
N LEU A 28 1.70 -73.37 32.07
CA LEU A 28 2.78 -72.39 32.31
C LEU A 28 4.05 -73.04 32.88
N LYS A 29 3.95 -74.08 33.72
CA LYS A 29 5.14 -74.77 34.26
C LYS A 29 5.91 -75.56 33.21
N GLU A 30 5.24 -76.01 32.14
CA GLU A 30 5.90 -76.69 31.02
C GLU A 30 6.45 -75.73 29.97
N LEU A 31 5.90 -74.53 29.87
CA LEU A 31 6.33 -73.49 28.95
C LEU A 31 7.67 -72.85 29.37
N SER A 32 8.45 -72.47 28.37
CA SER A 32 9.61 -71.61 28.48
C SER A 32 9.22 -70.16 28.23
N PHE A 33 9.91 -69.22 28.88
CA PHE A 33 9.72 -67.79 28.64
C PHE A 33 9.85 -67.40 27.14
N LYS A 34 10.74 -68.09 26.40
CA LYS A 34 10.93 -67.88 24.95
C LYS A 34 9.69 -68.18 24.10
N GLU A 35 8.77 -69.00 24.61
CA GLU A 35 7.58 -69.39 23.85
C GLU A 35 6.46 -68.35 23.95
N LEU A 36 6.55 -67.42 24.91
CA LEU A 36 5.66 -66.27 25.02
C LEU A 36 6.17 -65.09 24.19
N ASP A 37 7.48 -64.87 24.16
CA ASP A 37 8.11 -63.76 23.45
C ASP A 37 8.20 -64.03 21.95
N ILE A 38 7.60 -63.15 21.14
CA ILE A 38 7.55 -63.28 19.68
C ILE A 38 8.40 -62.25 18.93
N PHE A 39 9.08 -61.35 19.65
CA PHE A 39 9.75 -60.19 19.07
C PHE A 39 11.26 -60.23 19.24
N GLN A 40 11.74 -60.83 20.32
CA GLN A 40 13.16 -60.88 20.63
C GLN A 40 13.89 -61.96 19.82
N THR A 41 15.02 -61.59 19.21
CA THR A 41 15.90 -62.54 18.53
C THR A 41 16.76 -63.32 19.52
N GLU A 42 17.31 -64.46 19.09
CA GLU A 42 18.18 -65.27 19.95
C GLU A 42 19.44 -64.52 20.41
N GLU A 43 19.93 -63.60 19.58
CA GLU A 43 21.05 -62.72 19.90
C GLU A 43 20.68 -61.70 21.00
N GLN A 44 19.52 -61.07 20.91
CA GLN A 44 19.03 -60.13 21.93
C GLN A 44 18.79 -60.84 23.28
N PHE A 45 18.23 -62.06 23.26
CA PHE A 45 18.11 -62.89 24.45
C PHE A 45 19.46 -63.22 25.10
N ASN A 46 20.47 -63.52 24.30
CA ASN A 46 21.82 -63.76 24.81
C ASN A 46 22.42 -62.49 25.43
N GLN A 47 22.17 -61.33 24.82
CA GLN A 47 22.61 -60.05 25.37
C GLN A 47 21.93 -59.73 26.70
N ILE A 48 20.61 -59.92 26.82
CA ILE A 48 19.87 -59.75 28.07
C ILE A 48 20.43 -60.68 29.15
N ARG A 49 20.71 -61.95 28.80
CA ARG A 49 21.32 -62.91 29.72
C ARG A 49 22.70 -62.46 30.19
N LEU A 50 23.56 -61.97 29.29
CA LEU A 50 24.88 -61.44 29.64
C LEU A 50 24.76 -60.23 30.58
N ASN A 51 23.87 -59.29 30.26
CA ASN A 51 23.61 -58.12 31.10
C ASN A 51 23.17 -58.51 32.52
N ILE A 52 22.28 -59.50 32.64
CA ILE A 52 21.79 -59.96 33.94
C ILE A 52 22.88 -60.69 34.73
N LEU A 53 23.74 -61.48 34.06
CA LEU A 53 24.87 -62.15 34.71
C LEU A 53 25.96 -61.16 35.16
N GLU A 54 26.19 -60.09 34.41
CA GLU A 54 27.19 -59.06 34.74
C GLU A 54 26.68 -58.04 35.77
N LYS A 55 25.46 -57.52 35.58
CA LYS A 55 24.90 -56.39 36.35
C LYS A 55 23.90 -56.82 37.42
N GLY A 56 23.41 -58.06 37.38
CA GLY A 56 22.39 -58.60 38.28
C GLY A 56 20.95 -58.22 37.92
N TRP A 57 20.73 -57.37 36.91
CA TRP A 57 19.40 -56.93 36.47
C TRP A 57 19.40 -56.46 35.02
N ASP A 58 18.22 -56.43 34.39
CA ASP A 58 17.99 -55.80 33.10
C ASP A 58 16.53 -55.36 32.95
N THR A 59 16.29 -54.34 32.14
CA THR A 59 14.95 -53.82 31.84
C THR A 59 14.82 -53.59 30.34
N PHE A 60 13.79 -54.17 29.73
CA PHE A 60 13.55 -54.04 28.29
C PHE A 60 12.06 -54.17 27.97
N THR A 61 11.69 -53.73 26.77
CA THR A 61 10.36 -53.93 26.22
C THR A 61 10.35 -55.11 25.24
N SER A 62 9.27 -55.87 25.22
CA SER A 62 9.04 -56.95 24.26
C SER A 62 7.56 -57.07 23.89
N GLN A 63 7.24 -58.00 22.99
CA GLN A 63 5.87 -58.37 22.66
C GLN A 63 5.65 -59.84 22.99
N HIS A 64 4.66 -60.10 23.84
CA HIS A 64 4.28 -61.45 24.24
C HIS A 64 2.96 -61.87 23.60
N LYS A 65 2.89 -63.11 23.13
CA LYS A 65 1.67 -63.69 22.57
C LYS A 65 0.97 -64.57 23.61
N ALA A 66 -0.27 -64.22 23.94
CA ALA A 66 -1.14 -65.00 24.81
C ALA A 66 -1.71 -66.23 24.10
N LYS A 67 -2.29 -67.17 24.85
CA LYS A 67 -2.85 -68.44 24.34
C LYS A 67 -3.94 -68.24 23.28
N ASN A 68 -4.74 -67.20 23.44
CA ASN A 68 -5.81 -66.81 22.49
C ASN A 68 -5.27 -66.12 21.22
N GLY A 69 -3.94 -65.93 21.12
CA GLY A 69 -3.28 -65.27 20.01
C GLY A 69 -3.15 -63.76 20.12
N VAL A 70 -3.70 -63.13 21.16
CA VAL A 70 -3.56 -61.69 21.42
C VAL A 70 -2.11 -61.37 21.76
N VAL A 71 -1.59 -60.29 21.19
CA VAL A 71 -0.24 -59.80 21.44
C VAL A 71 -0.32 -58.66 22.46
N HIS A 72 0.51 -58.75 23.49
CA HIS A 72 0.66 -57.73 24.52
C HIS A 72 2.03 -57.09 24.38
N ASP A 73 2.08 -55.77 24.27
CA ASP A 73 3.30 -55.01 24.50
C ASP A 73 3.60 -55.01 25.99
N VAL A 74 4.79 -55.45 26.36
CA VAL A 74 5.18 -55.59 27.76
C VAL A 74 6.51 -54.92 28.04
N ILE A 75 6.61 -54.33 29.23
CA ILE A 75 7.90 -53.97 29.82
C ILE A 75 8.26 -55.02 30.87
N ILE A 76 9.47 -55.55 30.74
CA ILE A 76 9.97 -56.67 31.55
C ILE A 76 11.16 -56.16 32.35
N ASN A 77 11.06 -56.29 33.66
CA ASN A 77 12.16 -56.04 34.58
C ASN A 77 12.64 -57.38 35.14
N LEU A 78 13.90 -57.72 34.89
CA LEU A 78 14.54 -58.94 35.34
C LEU A 78 15.55 -58.64 36.43
N ARG A 79 15.58 -59.46 37.48
CA ARG A 79 16.64 -59.48 38.50
C ARG A 79 17.07 -60.90 38.80
N LEU A 80 18.38 -61.11 38.89
CA LEU A 80 18.97 -62.38 39.29
C LEU A 80 19.13 -62.45 40.80
N PHE A 81 18.75 -63.59 41.38
CA PHE A 81 18.96 -63.92 42.78
C PHE A 81 19.61 -65.30 42.89
N ASN A 82 20.49 -65.46 43.87
CA ASN A 82 21.06 -66.76 44.22
C ASN A 82 20.37 -67.27 45.47
N PHE A 83 19.79 -68.47 45.43
CA PHE A 83 19.10 -69.11 46.55
C PHE A 83 19.56 -70.56 46.68
N ASP A 84 20.15 -70.95 47.81
CA ASP A 84 20.63 -72.32 48.09
C ASP A 84 21.41 -73.00 46.92
N ASN A 85 22.38 -72.28 46.34
CA ASN A 85 23.17 -72.66 45.15
C ASN A 85 22.44 -72.65 43.79
N ASP A 86 21.14 -72.36 43.73
CA ASP A 86 20.40 -72.20 42.47
C ASP A 86 20.27 -70.73 42.06
N GLN A 87 20.39 -70.46 40.76
CA GLN A 87 20.15 -69.14 40.18
C GLN A 87 18.69 -68.98 39.75
N VAL A 88 18.02 -67.99 40.31
CA VAL A 88 16.60 -67.71 40.07
C VAL A 88 16.44 -66.30 39.53
N ILE A 89 15.62 -66.13 38.49
CA ILE A 89 15.31 -64.84 37.91
C ILE A 89 13.92 -64.41 38.35
N VAL A 90 13.82 -63.25 38.99
CA VAL A 90 12.54 -62.57 39.25
C VAL A 90 12.23 -61.69 38.05
N ALA A 91 11.13 -61.99 37.37
CA ALA A 91 10.58 -61.21 36.27
C ALA A 91 9.31 -60.46 36.71
N ILE A 92 9.32 -59.14 36.57
CA ILE A 92 8.13 -58.29 36.67
C ILE A 92 7.75 -57.90 35.25
N VAL A 93 6.58 -58.36 34.81
CA VAL A 93 6.03 -58.07 33.50
C VAL A 93 4.84 -57.14 33.66
N HIS A 94 4.87 -55.99 32.99
CA HIS A 94 3.79 -55.02 33.00
C HIS A 94 3.25 -54.87 31.58
N ASP A 95 1.94 -55.05 31.42
CA ASP A 95 1.25 -54.78 30.16
C ASP A 95 1.21 -53.27 29.92
N ILE A 96 1.79 -52.84 28.80
CA ILE A 96 1.82 -51.45 28.35
C ILE A 96 1.10 -51.28 27.00
N THR A 97 0.29 -52.27 26.59
CA THR A 97 -0.42 -52.26 25.31
C THR A 97 -1.37 -51.06 25.21
N GLU A 98 -2.22 -50.85 26.21
CA GLU A 98 -3.16 -49.71 26.25
C GLU A 98 -2.41 -48.37 26.26
N GLN A 99 -1.31 -48.27 27.01
CA GLN A 99 -0.48 -47.08 27.05
C GLN A 99 0.14 -46.77 25.68
N LYS A 100 0.74 -47.77 25.00
CA LYS A 100 1.31 -47.58 23.66
C LYS A 100 0.25 -47.23 22.62
N ILE A 101 -0.94 -47.82 22.70
CA ILE A 101 -2.06 -47.48 21.81
C ILE A 101 -2.47 -46.02 22.01
N LEU A 102 -2.63 -45.58 23.27
CA LEU A 102 -2.96 -44.19 23.59
C LEU A 102 -1.87 -43.21 23.13
N GLU A 103 -0.60 -43.54 23.38
CA GLU A 103 0.54 -42.74 22.95
C GLU A 103 0.59 -42.62 21.42
N ASN A 104 0.42 -43.73 20.69
CA ASN A 104 0.42 -43.72 19.24
C ASN A 104 -0.80 -42.97 18.67
N ASN A 105 -1.99 -43.16 19.24
CA ASN A 105 -3.17 -42.40 18.85
C ASN A 105 -2.98 -40.89 19.07
N LEU A 106 -2.28 -40.50 20.14
CA LEU A 106 -1.98 -39.10 20.43
C LEU A 106 -0.96 -38.53 19.45
N ILE A 107 0.08 -39.30 19.08
CA ILE A 107 1.05 -38.93 18.05
C ILE A 107 0.35 -38.74 16.70
N VAL A 108 -0.45 -39.72 16.26
CA VAL A 108 -1.19 -39.64 14.99
C VAL A 108 -2.14 -38.44 15.00
N ALA A 109 -2.93 -38.25 16.06
CA ALA A 109 -3.85 -37.12 16.15
C ALA A 109 -3.12 -35.77 16.15
N LYS A 110 -1.92 -35.70 16.75
CA LYS A 110 -1.07 -34.51 16.73
C LYS A 110 -0.52 -34.24 15.32
N GLU A 111 0.00 -35.27 14.66
CA GLU A 111 0.54 -35.17 13.29
C GLU A 111 -0.56 -34.75 12.30
N GLU A 112 -1.76 -35.32 12.40
CA GLU A 112 -2.92 -34.93 11.60
C GLU A 112 -3.30 -33.45 11.84
N ALA A 113 -3.29 -32.99 13.09
CA ALA A 113 -3.59 -31.60 13.44
C ALA A 113 -2.51 -30.61 12.95
N GLU A 114 -1.23 -30.97 13.06
CA GLU A 114 -0.11 -30.17 12.55
C GLU A 114 -0.12 -30.10 11.02
N GLU A 115 -0.41 -31.22 10.34
CA GLU A 115 -0.51 -31.26 8.88
C GLU A 115 -1.70 -30.44 8.38
N ALA A 116 -2.87 -30.52 9.03
CA ALA A 116 -4.02 -29.69 8.70
C ALA A 116 -3.72 -28.19 8.85
N THR A 117 -3.04 -27.80 9.93
CA THR A 117 -2.62 -26.41 10.18
C THR A 117 -1.62 -25.93 9.10
N ARG A 118 -0.67 -26.78 8.72
CA ARG A 118 0.30 -26.49 7.66
C ARG A 118 -0.39 -26.29 6.30
N LEU A 119 -1.32 -27.18 5.93
CA LEU A 119 -2.08 -27.09 4.67
C LEU A 119 -2.96 -25.84 4.64
N LYS A 120 -3.63 -25.50 5.74
CA LYS A 120 -4.43 -24.27 5.88
C LYS A 120 -3.57 -23.02 5.68
N SER A 121 -2.39 -22.98 6.31
CA SER A 121 -1.48 -21.84 6.21
C SER A 121 -0.89 -21.70 4.80
N GLY A 122 -0.50 -22.82 4.17
CA GLY A 122 0.02 -22.83 2.80
C GLY A 122 -1.05 -22.42 1.77
N PHE A 123 -2.29 -22.86 1.95
CA PHE A 123 -3.40 -22.45 1.10
C PHE A 123 -3.67 -20.95 1.19
N LEU A 124 -3.68 -20.37 2.39
CA LEU A 124 -3.88 -18.92 2.58
C LEU A 124 -2.74 -18.11 1.97
N ALA A 125 -1.49 -18.55 2.14
CA ALA A 125 -0.32 -17.93 1.51
C ALA A 125 -0.48 -17.88 -0.02
N ASN A 126 -0.76 -19.02 -0.65
CA ASN A 126 -0.91 -19.11 -2.10
C ASN A 126 -2.11 -18.29 -2.61
N MET A 127 -3.26 -18.39 -1.95
CA MET A 127 -4.44 -17.58 -2.30
C MET A 127 -4.14 -16.08 -2.21
N SER A 128 -3.39 -15.63 -1.21
CA SER A 128 -3.04 -14.22 -1.13
C SER A 128 -2.18 -13.77 -2.30
N HIS A 129 -1.22 -14.58 -2.77
CA HIS A 129 -0.43 -14.23 -3.94
C HIS A 129 -1.31 -14.15 -5.20
N GLU A 130 -2.18 -15.13 -5.40
CA GLU A 130 -3.14 -15.17 -6.52
C GLU A 130 -4.14 -14.00 -6.52
N ILE A 131 -4.51 -13.47 -5.35
CA ILE A 131 -5.39 -12.30 -5.25
C ILE A 131 -4.59 -10.99 -5.34
N ARG A 132 -3.36 -10.95 -4.80
CA ARG A 132 -2.51 -9.75 -4.79
C ARG A 132 -2.12 -9.33 -6.20
N THR A 133 -1.77 -10.26 -7.08
CA THR A 133 -1.34 -9.97 -8.45
C THR A 133 -2.38 -9.18 -9.27
N PRO A 134 -3.64 -9.65 -9.44
CA PRO A 134 -4.65 -8.87 -10.16
C PRO A 134 -5.02 -7.57 -9.44
N LEU A 135 -4.98 -7.55 -8.10
CA LEU A 135 -5.30 -6.36 -7.31
C LEU A 135 -4.25 -5.25 -7.47
N ASN A 136 -2.97 -5.62 -7.49
CA ASN A 136 -1.87 -4.71 -7.76
C ASN A 136 -1.96 -4.13 -9.18
N GLY A 137 -2.37 -4.94 -10.15
CA GLY A 137 -2.68 -4.47 -11.49
C GLY A 137 -3.77 -3.40 -11.53
N ILE A 138 -4.88 -3.61 -10.81
CA ILE A 138 -5.96 -2.62 -10.69
C ILE A 138 -5.48 -1.34 -10.00
N ILE A 139 -4.70 -1.45 -8.93
CA ILE A 139 -4.11 -0.31 -8.22
C ILE A 139 -3.20 0.50 -9.15
N GLY A 140 -2.30 -0.19 -9.86
CA GLY A 140 -1.37 0.43 -10.79
C GLY A 140 -2.08 1.15 -11.94
N ILE A 141 -3.06 0.50 -12.58
CA ILE A 141 -3.86 1.13 -13.64
C ILE A 141 -4.62 2.35 -13.11
N ASN A 142 -5.21 2.29 -11.91
CA ASN A 142 -5.87 3.45 -11.31
C ASN A 142 -4.90 4.61 -11.07
N ILE A 143 -3.67 4.33 -10.60
CA ILE A 143 -2.64 5.35 -10.39
C ILE A 143 -2.22 5.98 -11.73
N LEU A 144 -2.00 5.16 -12.77
CA LEU A 144 -1.66 5.67 -14.10
C LEU A 144 -2.79 6.51 -14.68
N LEU A 145 -4.05 6.08 -14.56
CA LEU A 145 -5.20 6.85 -15.01
C LEU A 145 -5.31 8.19 -14.26
N LEU A 146 -5.07 8.20 -12.95
CA LEU A 146 -5.08 9.43 -12.14
C LEU A 146 -4.03 10.46 -12.58
N LYS A 147 -2.98 10.05 -13.30
CA LYS A 147 -1.95 10.92 -13.89
C LYS A 147 -2.33 11.48 -15.27
N THR A 148 -3.51 11.13 -15.81
CA THR A 148 -4.01 11.62 -17.10
C THR A 148 -5.00 12.79 -16.94
N ASP A 149 -5.34 13.46 -18.05
CA ASP A 149 -6.37 14.50 -18.06
C ASP A 149 -7.76 13.88 -17.80
N LEU A 150 -8.28 14.03 -16.58
CA LEU A 150 -9.54 13.46 -16.12
C LEU A 150 -10.52 14.55 -15.67
N SER A 151 -11.82 14.33 -15.88
CA SER A 151 -12.86 15.14 -15.23
C SER A 151 -12.91 14.89 -13.71
N GLU A 152 -13.41 15.86 -12.92
CA GLU A 152 -13.57 15.70 -11.47
C GLU A 152 -14.33 14.43 -11.07
N LEU A 153 -15.37 14.07 -11.84
CA LEU A 153 -16.16 12.86 -11.60
C LEU A 153 -15.35 11.57 -11.84
N GLN A 154 -14.53 11.55 -12.88
CA GLN A 154 -13.66 10.40 -13.18
C GLN A 154 -12.54 10.27 -12.13
N GLN A 155 -11.96 11.39 -11.70
CA GLN A 155 -11.00 11.41 -10.60
C GLN A 155 -11.61 10.87 -9.31
N ASP A 156 -12.84 11.28 -8.95
CA ASP A 156 -13.54 10.74 -7.78
C ASP A 156 -13.74 9.22 -7.89
N TYR A 157 -14.22 8.72 -9.03
CA TYR A 157 -14.40 7.27 -9.24
C TYR A 157 -13.10 6.50 -9.13
N LEU A 158 -12.01 7.01 -9.69
CA LEU A 158 -10.70 6.36 -9.63
C LEU A 158 -10.11 6.41 -8.22
N LYS A 159 -10.24 7.53 -7.50
CA LYS A 159 -9.83 7.64 -6.08
C LYS A 159 -10.59 6.64 -5.21
N ARG A 160 -11.90 6.49 -5.41
CA ARG A 160 -12.73 5.53 -4.67
C ARG A 160 -12.41 4.07 -5.02
N SER A 161 -12.11 3.80 -6.30
CA SER A 161 -11.63 2.49 -6.76
C SER A 161 -10.27 2.15 -6.13
N LEU A 162 -9.33 3.09 -6.13
CA LEU A 162 -8.02 2.95 -5.51
C LEU A 162 -8.13 2.68 -4.00
N GLN A 163 -8.93 3.46 -3.28
CA GLN A 163 -9.20 3.26 -1.85
C GLN A 163 -9.81 1.88 -1.56
N SER A 164 -10.72 1.42 -2.42
CA SER A 164 -11.34 0.09 -2.28
C SER A 164 -10.33 -1.04 -2.50
N SER A 165 -9.47 -0.91 -3.51
CA SER A 165 -8.43 -1.89 -3.80
C SER A 165 -7.35 -1.95 -2.70
N GLN A 166 -6.93 -0.80 -2.17
CA GLN A 166 -6.01 -0.73 -1.03
C GLN A 166 -6.63 -1.34 0.24
N SER A 167 -7.91 -1.08 0.49
CA SER A 167 -8.65 -1.68 1.61
C SER A 167 -8.68 -3.20 1.48
N LEU A 168 -8.95 -3.74 0.29
CA LEU A 168 -8.95 -5.18 0.05
C LEU A 168 -7.56 -5.80 0.26
N LEU A 169 -6.50 -5.11 -0.20
CA LEU A 169 -5.12 -5.55 -0.01
C LEU A 169 -4.76 -5.64 1.49
N ALA A 170 -5.15 -4.62 2.26
CA ALA A 170 -4.97 -4.61 3.71
C ALA A 170 -5.68 -5.78 4.38
N LEU A 171 -6.93 -6.08 4.00
CA LEU A 171 -7.68 -7.22 4.53
C LEU A 171 -7.03 -8.57 4.22
N ILE A 172 -6.48 -8.72 3.02
CA ILE A 172 -5.76 -9.94 2.64
C ILE A 172 -4.48 -10.09 3.47
N ASN A 173 -3.74 -8.99 3.64
CA ASN A 173 -2.54 -8.98 4.47
C ASN A 173 -2.87 -9.30 5.94
N ASP A 174 -3.98 -8.78 6.49
CA ASP A 174 -4.44 -9.12 7.83
C ASP A 174 -4.74 -10.62 7.98
N ILE A 175 -5.41 -11.24 7.00
CA ILE A 175 -5.68 -12.69 7.00
C ILE A 175 -4.38 -13.50 6.97
N LEU A 176 -3.41 -13.07 6.16
CA LEU A 176 -2.11 -13.71 6.10
C LEU A 176 -1.32 -13.56 7.40
N ASP A 177 -1.25 -12.35 7.96
CA ASP A 177 -0.54 -12.08 9.20
C ASP A 177 -1.15 -12.92 10.32
N TYR A 178 -2.49 -12.99 10.43
CA TYR A 178 -3.17 -13.87 11.38
C TYR A 178 -2.76 -15.34 11.20
N SER A 179 -2.72 -15.85 9.96
CA SER A 179 -2.30 -17.22 9.68
C SER A 179 -0.82 -17.48 10.00
N LYS A 180 0.07 -16.50 9.76
CA LYS A 180 1.50 -16.61 10.06
C LYS A 180 1.75 -16.59 11.56
N ILE A 181 1.01 -15.79 12.31
CA ILE A 181 1.13 -15.73 13.77
C ILE A 181 0.56 -17.01 14.40
N GLU A 182 -0.60 -17.51 13.94
CA GLU A 182 -1.17 -18.80 14.41
C GLU A 182 -0.16 -19.97 14.19
N ALA A 183 0.61 -19.93 13.10
CA ALA A 183 1.64 -20.91 12.79
C ALA A 183 3.00 -20.65 13.47
N GLY A 184 3.15 -19.57 14.25
CA GLY A 184 4.41 -19.19 14.92
C GLY A 184 5.55 -18.82 13.97
N LYS A 185 5.24 -18.38 12.74
CA LYS A 185 6.23 -18.10 11.67
C LYS A 185 6.53 -16.61 11.47
N LEU A 186 5.87 -15.72 12.21
CA LEU A 186 6.11 -14.28 12.09
C LEU A 186 7.34 -13.91 12.93
N GLU A 187 8.32 -13.25 12.32
CA GLU A 187 9.51 -12.73 12.98
C GLU A 187 9.42 -11.19 13.05
N LEU A 188 9.83 -10.60 14.18
CA LEU A 188 9.91 -9.15 14.33
C LEU A 188 11.20 -8.63 13.70
N SER A 189 11.10 -7.52 12.98
CA SER A 189 12.25 -6.87 12.35
C SER A 189 12.64 -5.61 13.13
N ASN A 190 13.71 -5.68 13.92
CA ASN A 190 14.17 -4.55 14.73
C ASN A 190 15.04 -3.59 13.91
N HIS A 191 14.60 -2.34 13.79
CA HIS A 191 15.35 -1.25 13.16
C HIS A 191 15.25 0.02 14.02
N PRO A 192 16.25 0.93 13.95
CA PRO A 192 16.13 2.26 14.56
C PRO A 192 15.01 3.05 13.90
N PHE A 193 14.11 3.64 14.70
CA PHE A 193 13.03 4.51 14.22
C PHE A 193 12.72 5.62 15.23
N SER A 194 12.06 6.67 14.75
CA SER A 194 11.49 7.73 15.57
C SER A 194 10.03 7.42 15.91
N LEU A 195 9.70 7.35 17.20
CA LEU A 195 8.32 7.11 17.63
C LEU A 195 7.39 8.24 17.19
N GLU A 196 7.90 9.47 17.17
CA GLU A 196 7.17 10.65 16.73
C GLU A 196 6.78 10.55 15.25
N GLU A 197 7.69 10.10 14.38
CA GLU A 197 7.39 9.88 12.95
C GLU A 197 6.29 8.83 12.76
N VAL A 198 6.37 7.72 13.50
CA VAL A 198 5.35 6.67 13.47
C VAL A 198 3.97 7.23 13.81
N LEU A 199 3.87 8.01 14.89
CA LEU A 199 2.60 8.59 15.33
C LEU A 199 2.07 9.64 14.33
N HIS A 200 2.94 10.46 13.74
CA HIS A 200 2.56 11.38 12.67
C HIS A 200 2.04 10.67 11.44
N THR A 201 2.70 9.59 10.99
CA THR A 201 2.24 8.79 9.87
C THR A 201 0.86 8.19 10.15
N VAL A 202 0.65 7.64 11.36
CA VAL A 202 -0.66 7.10 11.77
C VAL A 202 -1.73 8.19 11.76
N SER A 203 -1.47 9.36 12.34
CA SER A 203 -2.45 10.46 12.35
C SER A 203 -2.77 10.99 10.95
N GLY A 204 -1.76 11.14 10.09
CA GLY A 204 -1.95 11.60 8.71
C GLY A 204 -2.85 10.70 7.87
N LEU A 205 -2.84 9.38 8.12
CA LEU A 205 -3.71 8.42 7.43
C LEU A 205 -5.21 8.67 7.67
N PHE A 206 -5.59 9.22 8.83
CA PHE A 206 -6.98 9.44 9.20
C PHE A 206 -7.40 10.91 9.18
N GLU A 207 -6.48 11.83 8.90
CA GLU A 207 -6.68 13.28 8.96
C GLU A 207 -7.91 13.73 8.17
N TYR A 208 -8.05 13.29 6.91
CA TYR A 208 -9.20 13.64 6.08
C TYR A 208 -10.54 13.22 6.71
N SER A 209 -10.59 12.01 7.29
CA SER A 209 -11.82 11.47 7.91
C SER A 209 -12.17 12.22 9.20
N ILE A 210 -11.14 12.62 9.95
CA ILE A 210 -11.25 13.39 11.18
C ILE A 210 -11.76 14.81 10.88
N VAL A 211 -11.14 15.50 9.92
CA VAL A 211 -11.55 16.84 9.45
C VAL A 211 -12.97 16.83 8.88
N GLN A 212 -13.33 15.82 8.08
CA GLN A 212 -14.67 15.71 7.51
C GLN A 212 -15.77 15.59 8.60
N LYS A 213 -15.44 14.94 9.73
CA LYS A 213 -16.34 14.79 10.88
C LYS A 213 -16.27 15.96 11.86
N GLY A 214 -15.34 16.90 11.68
CA GLY A 214 -15.10 17.99 12.62
C GLY A 214 -14.60 17.51 13.99
N MET A 215 -13.85 16.41 14.00
CA MET A 215 -13.17 15.86 15.18
C MET A 215 -11.73 16.34 15.21
N GLU A 216 -11.05 16.19 16.34
CA GLU A 216 -9.62 16.44 16.46
C GLU A 216 -8.85 15.20 16.93
N ILE A 217 -7.55 15.18 16.65
CA ILE A 217 -6.64 14.13 17.10
C ILE A 217 -5.43 14.75 17.80
N HIS A 218 -5.15 14.29 19.01
CA HIS A 218 -4.05 14.77 19.84
C HIS A 218 -3.02 13.67 20.06
N ILE A 219 -1.74 14.02 20.00
CA ILE A 219 -0.64 13.12 20.30
C ILE A 219 0.09 13.67 21.53
N ASP A 220 0.04 12.91 22.62
CA ASP A 220 0.74 13.21 23.86
C ASP A 220 1.90 12.21 24.06
N LEU A 221 3.13 12.74 24.10
CA LEU A 221 4.36 11.97 24.21
C LEU A 221 5.11 12.35 25.48
N ASP A 222 5.39 11.37 26.33
CA ASP A 222 6.25 11.55 27.50
C ASP A 222 7.65 12.04 27.06
N PRO A 223 8.10 13.23 27.51
CA PRO A 223 9.40 13.81 27.13
C PRO A 223 10.61 12.95 27.51
N LEU A 224 10.44 12.00 28.43
CA LEU A 224 11.48 11.06 28.85
C LEU A 224 11.70 9.93 27.84
N ILE A 225 10.82 9.78 26.84
CA ILE A 225 10.98 8.78 25.78
C ILE A 225 12.16 9.19 24.87
N PRO A 226 13.12 8.30 24.62
CA PRO A 226 14.22 8.57 23.69
C PRO A 226 13.72 8.86 22.28
N LYS A 227 14.35 9.81 21.58
CA LYS A 227 13.94 10.17 20.20
C LYS A 227 14.10 9.04 19.21
N MET A 228 15.15 8.22 19.36
CA MET A 228 15.44 7.08 18.52
C MET A 228 15.38 5.80 19.35
N ILE A 229 14.56 4.85 18.91
CA ILE A 229 14.36 3.56 19.56
C ILE A 229 14.48 2.45 18.53
N GLU A 230 14.90 1.27 18.95
CA GLU A 230 15.03 0.09 18.10
C GLU A 230 13.86 -0.86 18.31
N GLY A 231 13.24 -1.28 17.21
CA GLY A 231 12.14 -2.23 17.19
C GLY A 231 11.45 -2.29 15.84
N ASP A 232 10.30 -2.94 15.80
CA ASP A 232 9.53 -3.12 14.56
C ASP A 232 8.47 -2.00 14.42
N SER A 233 8.87 -0.91 13.76
CA SER A 233 7.99 0.24 13.54
C SER A 233 6.76 -0.11 12.69
N LEU A 234 6.88 -1.04 11.75
CA LEU A 234 5.77 -1.47 10.89
C LEU A 234 4.69 -2.16 11.72
N ARG A 235 5.06 -3.08 12.62
CA ARG A 235 4.10 -3.76 13.50
C ARG A 235 3.50 -2.83 14.54
N LEU A 236 4.29 -1.88 15.06
CA LEU A 236 3.77 -0.84 15.94
C LEU A 236 2.74 0.05 15.22
N SER A 237 3.05 0.50 14.00
CA SER A 237 2.11 1.24 13.14
C SER A 237 0.84 0.43 12.85
N GLN A 238 0.95 -0.88 12.63
CA GLN A 238 -0.21 -1.75 12.39
C GLN A 238 -1.15 -1.82 13.61
N ILE A 239 -0.59 -1.92 14.82
CA ILE A 239 -1.37 -1.88 16.07
C ILE A 239 -2.08 -0.53 16.18
N LEU A 240 -1.34 0.58 16.01
CA LEU A 240 -1.86 1.94 16.15
C LEU A 240 -2.91 2.26 15.09
N ASN A 241 -2.67 1.93 13.81
CA ASN A 241 -3.62 2.13 12.72
C ASN A 241 -4.95 1.44 12.96
N ASN A 242 -4.93 0.22 13.50
CA ASN A 242 -6.17 -0.48 13.83
C ASN A 242 -6.91 0.19 15.00
N LEU A 243 -6.21 0.58 16.07
CA LEU A 243 -6.85 1.22 17.22
C LEU A 243 -7.40 2.62 16.88
N VAL A 244 -6.60 3.44 16.20
CA VAL A 244 -7.01 4.78 15.74
C VAL A 244 -8.11 4.68 14.69
N GLY A 245 -8.01 3.74 13.76
CA GLY A 245 -9.06 3.49 12.77
C GLY A 245 -10.40 3.11 13.43
N ASN A 246 -10.39 2.33 14.50
CA ASN A 246 -11.59 2.03 15.28
C ASN A 246 -12.10 3.28 16.01
N ALA A 247 -11.23 4.07 16.65
CA ALA A 247 -11.61 5.32 17.30
C ALA A 247 -12.31 6.29 16.32
N VAL A 248 -11.73 6.51 15.13
CA VAL A 248 -12.29 7.36 14.07
C VAL A 248 -13.63 6.82 13.57
N LYS A 249 -13.75 5.49 13.47
CA LYS A 249 -14.96 4.82 12.98
C LYS A 249 -16.13 4.93 13.96
N PHE A 250 -15.88 4.78 15.26
CA PHE A 250 -16.91 4.71 16.30
C PHE A 250 -17.17 6.04 17.02
N THR A 251 -16.44 7.09 16.67
CA THR A 251 -16.68 8.47 17.11
C THR A 251 -17.36 9.26 15.99
N GLU A 252 -18.53 9.84 16.28
CA GLU A 252 -19.24 10.74 15.36
C GLU A 252 -18.90 12.21 15.65
N HIS A 253 -18.74 12.58 16.92
CA HIS A 253 -18.34 13.91 17.39
C HIS A 253 -17.45 13.76 18.64
N GLY A 254 -16.46 14.66 18.79
CA GLY A 254 -15.48 14.68 19.88
C GLY A 254 -14.07 14.34 19.40
N ASP A 255 -13.21 13.90 20.32
CA ASP A 255 -11.75 13.92 20.11
C ASP A 255 -11.11 12.54 20.31
N ILE A 256 -9.97 12.35 19.65
CA ILE A 256 -9.15 11.15 19.76
C ILE A 256 -7.81 11.52 20.35
N VAL A 257 -7.39 10.84 21.42
CA VAL A 257 -6.10 11.11 22.08
C VAL A 257 -5.22 9.87 22.00
N ILE A 258 -4.03 10.01 21.43
CA ILE A 258 -2.97 9.01 21.46
C ILE A 258 -1.95 9.45 22.51
N HIS A 259 -1.75 8.66 23.55
CA HIS A 259 -0.77 8.92 24.59
C HIS A 259 0.29 7.83 24.61
N ALA A 260 1.57 8.20 24.74
CA ALA A 260 2.67 7.25 24.95
C ALA A 260 3.51 7.63 26.18
N LYS A 261 3.72 6.67 27.07
CA LYS A 261 4.38 6.84 28.37
C LYS A 261 5.51 5.85 28.57
N LEU A 262 6.62 6.33 29.15
CA LEU A 262 7.71 5.46 29.59
C LEU A 262 7.37 4.82 30.95
N LEU A 263 7.23 3.49 30.98
CA LEU A 263 6.99 2.74 32.22
C LEU A 263 8.28 2.33 32.92
N GLU A 264 9.23 1.81 32.14
CA GLU A 264 10.46 1.24 32.67
C GLU A 264 11.60 1.40 31.67
N LEU A 265 12.79 1.71 32.19
CA LEU A 265 14.04 1.78 31.45
C LEU A 265 15.10 0.98 32.21
N ARG A 266 15.51 -0.19 31.68
CA ARG A 266 16.56 -1.03 32.30
C ARG A 266 17.40 -1.73 31.24
N ASN A 267 18.73 -1.68 31.40
CA ASN A 267 19.69 -2.42 30.56
C ASN A 267 19.42 -2.28 29.04
N GLN A 268 19.24 -1.05 28.55
CA GLN A 268 18.91 -0.73 27.15
C GLN A 268 17.53 -1.21 26.66
N VAL A 269 16.73 -1.84 27.51
CA VAL A 269 15.33 -2.19 27.23
C VAL A 269 14.41 -1.11 27.76
N ILE A 270 13.48 -0.67 26.92
CA ILE A 270 12.43 0.29 27.26
C ILE A 270 11.07 -0.41 27.22
N MET A 271 10.25 -0.13 28.22
CA MET A 271 8.84 -0.55 28.25
C MET A 271 7.99 0.69 28.08
N LEU A 272 7.31 0.79 26.94
CA LEU A 272 6.37 1.87 26.66
C LEU A 272 4.94 1.39 26.86
N GLN A 273 4.10 2.26 27.40
CA GLN A 273 2.65 2.10 27.42
C GLN A 273 2.03 3.11 26.47
N PHE A 274 1.17 2.61 25.59
CA PHE A 274 0.35 3.41 24.70
C PHE A 274 -1.09 3.37 25.15
N SER A 275 -1.81 4.47 24.97
CA SER A 275 -3.27 4.50 25.03
C SER A 275 -3.87 5.26 23.87
N VAL A 276 -4.95 4.72 23.31
CA VAL A 276 -5.79 5.38 22.30
C VAL A 276 -7.16 5.56 22.91
N SER A 277 -7.52 6.81 23.23
CA SER A 277 -8.82 7.19 23.79
C SER A 277 -9.69 7.83 22.72
N ASP A 278 -10.97 7.47 22.73
CA ASP A 278 -12.03 8.07 21.93
C ASP A 278 -13.22 8.45 22.80
N THR A 279 -13.97 9.48 22.40
CA THR A 279 -15.23 9.90 23.04
C THR A 279 -16.46 9.30 22.34
N GLY A 280 -16.31 8.12 21.71
CA GLY A 280 -17.33 7.48 20.89
C GLY A 280 -18.42 6.76 21.68
N ILE A 281 -19.13 5.85 21.01
CA ILE A 281 -20.31 5.15 21.58
C ILE A 281 -20.02 4.27 22.81
N GLY A 282 -18.75 3.99 23.10
CA GLY A 282 -18.33 3.06 24.15
C GLY A 282 -18.79 1.62 23.92
N ILE A 283 -18.38 0.72 24.83
CA ILE A 283 -18.50 -0.73 24.69
C ILE A 283 -19.17 -1.31 25.94
N ASP A 284 -20.17 -2.18 25.74
CA ASP A 284 -20.90 -2.83 26.83
C ASP A 284 -20.09 -3.94 27.52
N GLN A 285 -20.38 -4.25 28.79
CA GLN A 285 -19.59 -5.20 29.59
C GLN A 285 -19.56 -6.62 28.99
N GLU A 286 -20.66 -7.09 28.39
CA GLU A 286 -20.74 -8.41 27.75
C GLU A 286 -19.88 -8.49 26.47
N GLU A 287 -19.69 -7.37 25.78
CA GLU A 287 -18.91 -7.29 24.53
C GLU A 287 -17.40 -7.25 24.81
N LYS A 288 -16.97 -6.70 25.95
CA LYS A 288 -15.55 -6.57 26.33
C LYS A 288 -14.78 -7.89 26.30
N SER A 289 -15.40 -8.97 26.77
CA SER A 289 -14.74 -10.28 26.81
C SER A 289 -14.54 -10.89 25.41
N MET A 290 -15.30 -10.45 24.41
CA MET A 290 -15.26 -11.05 23.07
C MET A 290 -14.40 -10.31 22.06
N LEU A 291 -14.12 -9.01 22.25
CA LEU A 291 -13.47 -8.15 21.26
C LEU A 291 -12.09 -8.59 20.74
N PHE A 292 -11.34 -9.33 21.55
CA PHE A 292 -10.02 -9.85 21.14
C PHE A 292 -10.07 -11.25 20.51
N HIS A 293 -11.26 -11.86 20.37
CA HIS A 293 -11.42 -13.11 19.64
C HIS A 293 -11.54 -12.86 18.14
N ALA A 294 -10.81 -13.65 17.35
CA ALA A 294 -10.89 -13.60 15.89
C ALA A 294 -12.33 -13.84 15.42
N PHE A 295 -12.78 -13.03 14.45
CA PHE A 295 -14.12 -13.08 13.87
C PHE A 295 -15.28 -12.78 14.85
N SER A 296 -14.98 -12.25 16.03
CA SER A 296 -16.02 -11.71 16.90
C SER A 296 -16.54 -10.40 16.31
N GLN A 297 -17.79 -10.40 15.85
CA GLN A 297 -18.50 -9.20 15.42
C GLN A 297 -19.81 -9.15 16.18
N THR A 298 -20.03 -8.11 16.98
CA THR A 298 -21.27 -7.94 17.72
C THR A 298 -22.37 -7.38 16.80
N ASP A 299 -23.45 -8.15 16.69
CA ASP A 299 -24.71 -7.92 15.96
C ASP A 299 -24.70 -7.70 14.43
N ALA A 300 -25.55 -8.47 13.74
CA ALA A 300 -25.84 -8.40 12.30
C ALA A 300 -26.50 -7.08 11.84
N SER A 301 -26.88 -6.21 12.77
CA SER A 301 -27.47 -4.89 12.52
C SER A 301 -26.43 -3.78 12.39
N ASN A 302 -25.33 -3.83 13.18
CA ASN A 302 -24.23 -2.87 13.13
C ASN A 302 -23.25 -3.11 11.97
N THR A 303 -23.21 -4.34 11.45
CA THR A 303 -22.40 -4.74 10.29
C THR A 303 -22.77 -3.99 9.01
N ARG A 304 -24.04 -3.60 8.86
CA ARG A 304 -24.52 -2.85 7.69
C ARG A 304 -24.17 -1.36 7.71
N LYS A 305 -23.85 -0.79 8.88
CA LYS A 305 -23.57 0.64 9.02
C LYS A 305 -22.06 0.95 9.09
N TYR A 306 -21.24 0.03 9.60
CA TYR A 306 -19.83 0.34 9.91
C TYR A 306 -18.76 -0.64 9.40
N GLY A 307 -19.06 -1.86 8.91
CA GLY A 307 -18.15 -2.75 8.15
C GLY A 307 -16.76 -3.09 8.76
N GLY A 308 -16.41 -4.38 8.89
CA GLY A 308 -15.04 -4.79 9.29
C GLY A 308 -14.87 -6.30 9.29
N THR A 309 -13.63 -6.80 9.30
CA THR A 309 -13.34 -8.25 9.31
C THR A 309 -13.40 -8.87 10.70
N GLY A 310 -13.32 -8.07 11.77
CA GLY A 310 -13.23 -8.59 13.15
C GLY A 310 -11.89 -9.29 13.43
N LEU A 311 -10.89 -9.09 12.57
CA LEU A 311 -9.54 -9.65 12.73
C LEU A 311 -8.57 -8.65 13.36
N GLY A 312 -8.75 -7.35 13.13
CA GLY A 312 -7.82 -6.31 13.55
C GLY A 312 -7.42 -6.41 15.03
N LEU A 313 -8.39 -6.39 15.95
CA LEU A 313 -8.08 -6.44 17.39
C LEU A 313 -7.41 -7.75 17.82
N ALA A 314 -7.74 -8.87 17.19
CA ALA A 314 -7.09 -10.16 17.45
C ALA A 314 -5.62 -10.15 16.98
N ILE A 315 -5.35 -9.57 15.80
CA ILE A 315 -3.98 -9.38 15.28
C ILE A 315 -3.21 -8.41 16.18
N SER A 316 -3.80 -7.27 16.55
CA SER A 316 -3.15 -6.32 17.46
C SER A 316 -2.78 -6.97 18.80
N LYS A 317 -3.64 -7.82 19.36
CA LYS A 317 -3.31 -8.59 20.56
C LYS A 317 -2.11 -9.50 20.35
N GLN A 318 -2.11 -10.27 19.27
CA GLN A 318 -1.01 -11.18 18.99
C GLN A 318 0.31 -10.44 18.75
N LEU A 319 0.30 -9.34 17.99
CA LEU A 319 1.48 -8.50 17.76
C LEU A 319 2.00 -7.91 19.07
N VAL A 320 1.12 -7.41 19.93
CA VAL A 320 1.50 -6.91 21.26
C VAL A 320 2.13 -8.00 22.11
N GLU A 321 1.56 -9.21 22.13
CA GLU A 321 2.13 -10.36 22.85
C GLU A 321 3.51 -10.77 22.30
N MET A 322 3.71 -10.70 20.97
CA MET A 322 5.01 -10.93 20.33
C MET A 322 6.03 -9.84 20.64
N MET A 323 5.61 -8.59 20.83
CA MET A 323 6.43 -7.47 21.30
C MET A 323 6.59 -7.47 22.84
N ASN A 324 6.43 -8.64 23.48
CA ASN A 324 6.51 -8.87 24.92
C ASN A 324 5.61 -7.95 25.77
N GLY A 325 4.47 -7.58 25.21
CA GLY A 325 3.52 -6.66 25.80
C GLY A 325 2.21 -7.29 26.24
N LYS A 326 1.27 -6.43 26.62
CA LYS A 326 -0.12 -6.75 26.94
C LYS A 326 -1.03 -5.66 26.38
N ILE A 327 -2.22 -6.05 25.90
CA ILE A 327 -3.28 -5.14 25.43
C ILE A 327 -4.55 -5.34 26.28
N TRP A 328 -5.24 -4.27 26.62
CA TRP A 328 -6.51 -4.27 27.34
C TRP A 328 -7.33 -3.02 26.99
N LEU A 329 -8.54 -2.89 27.55
CA LEU A 329 -9.39 -1.74 27.32
C LEU A 329 -10.17 -1.33 28.57
N GLU A 330 -10.48 -0.04 28.65
CA GLU A 330 -11.43 0.55 29.58
C GLU A 330 -12.48 1.29 28.76
N SER A 331 -13.76 1.09 29.05
CA SER A 331 -14.84 1.67 28.24
C SER A 331 -16.11 1.76 29.03
N ILE A 332 -16.89 2.81 28.80
CA ILE A 332 -18.23 2.99 29.37
C ILE A 332 -19.15 3.35 28.20
N LYS A 333 -20.25 2.61 28.07
CA LYS A 333 -21.23 2.80 27.00
C LYS A 333 -21.77 4.24 27.03
N GLY A 334 -21.56 4.97 25.94
CA GLY A 334 -21.95 6.38 25.75
C GLY A 334 -20.92 7.41 26.21
N GLU A 335 -19.80 7.02 26.83
CA GLU A 335 -18.75 7.94 27.30
C GLU A 335 -17.41 7.76 26.56
N GLY A 336 -17.29 6.73 25.73
CA GLY A 336 -16.09 6.45 24.93
C GLY A 336 -15.32 5.21 25.33
N THR A 337 -14.19 4.98 24.68
CA THR A 337 -13.30 3.83 24.91
C THR A 337 -11.85 4.27 24.98
N THR A 338 -11.09 3.65 25.88
CA THR A 338 -9.63 3.75 25.91
C THR A 338 -9.02 2.36 25.76
N PHE A 339 -8.30 2.14 24.67
CA PHE A 339 -7.48 0.97 24.48
C PHE A 339 -6.07 1.24 25.01
N TYR A 340 -5.54 0.30 25.77
CA TYR A 340 -4.18 0.38 26.29
C TYR A 340 -3.36 -0.79 25.78
N PHE A 341 -2.11 -0.54 25.43
CA PHE A 341 -1.17 -1.62 25.20
C PHE A 341 0.24 -1.26 25.66
N THR A 342 1.08 -2.27 25.82
CA THR A 342 2.49 -2.12 26.19
C THR A 342 3.36 -2.78 25.14
N VAL A 343 4.54 -2.24 24.86
CA VAL A 343 5.52 -2.86 23.95
C VAL A 343 6.94 -2.70 24.50
N GLN A 344 7.70 -3.79 24.40
CA GLN A 344 9.11 -3.82 24.78
C GLN A 344 9.94 -3.47 23.56
N LEU A 345 10.79 -2.45 23.69
CA LEU A 345 11.67 -1.95 22.63
C LEU A 345 13.08 -1.79 23.18
N GLU A 346 14.04 -1.50 22.31
CA GLU A 346 15.43 -1.29 22.68
C GLU A 346 15.85 0.18 22.45
N LEU A 347 16.84 0.64 23.21
CA LEU A 347 17.46 1.94 23.01
C LEU A 347 18.43 1.87 21.83
N SER A 348 18.30 2.79 20.87
CA SER A 348 19.36 2.98 19.87
C SER A 348 20.55 3.72 20.51
N GLU A 349 21.78 3.42 20.09
CA GLU A 349 23.03 3.98 20.67
C GLU A 349 23.22 5.51 20.46
N TYR A 350 22.19 6.26 20.05
CA TYR A 350 22.31 7.68 19.68
C TYR A 350 21.64 8.66 20.65
N GLU A 351 22.47 9.57 21.16
CA GLU A 351 22.23 10.82 21.89
C GLU A 351 20.93 10.97 22.71
N ILE A 352 21.11 10.89 24.03
CA ILE A 352 20.31 11.70 24.97
C ILE A 352 20.48 13.16 24.53
N LEU A 353 19.43 13.74 23.96
CA LEU A 353 19.46 15.15 23.62
C LEU A 353 19.70 15.99 24.88
N LYS A 354 20.61 16.94 24.69
CA LYS A 354 20.98 17.99 25.63
C LYS A 354 19.74 18.55 26.33
N ALA A 355 19.92 18.82 27.63
CA ALA A 355 19.02 19.60 28.45
C ALA A 355 18.45 20.79 27.66
N LEU A 356 17.14 21.04 27.87
CA LEU A 356 16.44 22.27 27.51
C LEU A 356 17.39 23.47 27.61
N PRO A 357 17.46 24.35 26.61
CA PRO A 357 18.19 25.58 26.77
C PRO A 357 17.64 26.33 27.98
N GLU A 358 18.48 26.63 28.97
CA GLU A 358 18.16 27.57 30.06
C GLU A 358 17.76 28.98 29.53
N SER A 359 17.74 29.20 28.20
CA SER A 359 17.52 30.48 27.52
C SER A 359 16.05 30.95 27.45
N PHE A 360 15.06 30.07 27.68
CA PHE A 360 13.64 30.43 27.52
C PHE A 360 12.90 30.78 28.82
N ALA A 361 13.50 30.59 29.99
CA ALA A 361 12.84 30.82 31.29
C ALA A 361 12.39 32.28 31.50
N ASP A 362 13.10 33.25 30.91
CA ASP A 362 12.79 34.69 31.02
C ASP A 362 11.94 35.22 29.84
N LYS A 363 11.48 34.34 28.93
CA LYS A 363 10.76 34.72 27.70
C LYS A 363 9.25 34.69 27.91
N ARG A 364 8.54 35.66 27.30
CA ARG A 364 7.08 35.75 27.41
C ARG A 364 6.38 35.22 26.17
N PHE A 365 5.51 34.24 26.40
CA PHE A 365 4.74 33.54 25.38
C PHE A 365 3.26 33.93 25.48
N LEU A 366 2.63 34.15 24.34
CA LEU A 366 1.18 34.29 24.19
C LEU A 366 0.68 33.18 23.26
N ILE A 367 -0.36 32.47 23.67
CA ILE A 367 -1.06 31.45 22.87
C ILE A 367 -2.43 32.00 22.48
N LEU A 368 -2.74 32.00 21.19
CA LEU A 368 -4.04 32.32 20.63
C LEU A 368 -4.67 31.04 20.06
N GLU A 369 -5.61 30.48 20.81
CA GLU A 369 -6.29 29.22 20.49
C GLU A 369 -7.72 29.28 21.05
N ASP A 370 -8.74 29.04 20.20
CA ASP A 370 -10.14 29.09 20.63
C ASP A 370 -10.63 27.76 21.23
N ASN A 371 -9.95 26.66 20.91
CA ASN A 371 -10.19 25.37 21.54
C ASN A 371 -9.49 25.30 22.91
N GLU A 372 -10.28 25.30 24.01
CA GLU A 372 -9.74 25.26 25.37
C GLU A 372 -8.87 24.01 25.64
N ILE A 373 -9.17 22.87 25.01
CA ILE A 373 -8.42 21.61 25.20
C ILE A 373 -7.04 21.73 24.52
N GLU A 374 -7.01 22.16 23.26
CA GLU A 374 -5.75 22.36 22.52
C GLU A 374 -4.89 23.47 23.14
N GLY A 375 -5.53 24.56 23.56
CA GLY A 375 -4.88 25.66 24.25
C GLY A 375 -4.22 25.17 25.54
N GLN A 376 -4.94 24.38 26.36
CA GLN A 376 -4.40 23.82 27.58
C GLN A 376 -3.27 22.81 27.31
N PHE A 377 -3.37 22.00 26.25
CA PHE A 377 -2.31 21.07 25.87
C PHE A 377 -0.99 21.79 25.53
N ILE A 378 -1.05 22.89 24.77
CA ILE A 378 0.14 23.71 24.48
C ILE A 378 0.69 24.36 25.75
N VAL A 379 -0.20 24.80 26.67
CA VAL A 379 0.20 25.30 27.99
C VAL A 379 0.96 24.22 28.77
N ASP A 380 0.43 23.00 28.84
CA ASP A 380 1.04 21.89 29.58
C ASP A 380 2.44 21.53 29.02
N ILE A 381 2.61 21.54 27.69
CA ILE A 381 3.93 21.37 27.05
C ILE A 381 4.90 22.47 27.49
N LEU A 382 4.51 23.73 27.40
CA LEU A 382 5.38 24.85 27.75
C LEU A 382 5.69 24.90 29.26
N GLU A 383 4.71 24.59 30.11
CA GLU A 383 4.91 24.49 31.55
C GLU A 383 5.87 23.36 31.93
N SER A 384 5.86 22.24 31.19
CA SER A 384 6.86 21.17 31.35
C SER A 384 8.30 21.65 31.11
N TRP A 385 8.47 22.76 30.37
CA TRP A 385 9.76 23.41 30.12
C TRP A 385 10.00 24.61 31.04
N ASN A 386 9.17 24.78 32.07
CA ASN A 386 9.23 25.90 33.01
C ASN A 386 8.99 27.27 32.34
N ILE A 387 8.21 27.28 31.25
CA ILE A 387 7.72 28.48 30.55
C ILE A 387 6.25 28.67 30.94
N HIS A 388 5.88 29.89 31.32
CA HIS A 388 4.49 30.21 31.69
C HIS A 388 3.83 31.08 30.61
N PRO A 389 3.13 30.49 29.64
CA PRO A 389 2.44 31.23 28.59
C PRO A 389 1.13 31.86 29.09
N ILE A 390 0.67 32.89 28.38
CA ILE A 390 -0.69 33.44 28.54
C ILE A 390 -1.56 32.82 27.44
N LEU A 391 -2.68 32.21 27.78
CA LEU A 391 -3.67 31.68 26.82
C LEU A 391 -4.78 32.71 26.59
N CYS A 392 -5.18 32.92 25.33
CA CYS A 392 -6.32 33.75 24.95
C CYS A 392 -7.11 33.09 23.81
N SER A 393 -8.41 33.34 23.76
CA SER A 393 -9.34 32.63 22.87
C SER A 393 -9.78 33.43 21.64
N ASN A 394 -9.32 34.68 21.49
CA ASN A 394 -9.71 35.54 20.39
C ASN A 394 -8.62 36.55 20.02
N GLY A 395 -8.56 36.91 18.73
CA GLY A 395 -7.52 37.79 18.19
C GLY A 395 -7.56 39.23 18.72
N VAL A 396 -8.70 39.72 19.22
CA VAL A 396 -8.80 41.07 19.80
C VAL A 396 -8.06 41.14 21.14
N GLU A 397 -8.34 40.17 22.02
CA GLU A 397 -7.67 40.01 23.31
C GLU A 397 -6.17 39.82 23.13
N ALA A 398 -5.76 39.02 22.15
CA ALA A 398 -4.36 38.81 21.82
C ALA A 398 -3.63 40.13 21.47
N LEU A 399 -4.26 40.97 20.64
CA LEU A 399 -3.73 42.29 20.26
C LEU A 399 -3.70 43.27 21.44
N GLU A 400 -4.71 43.23 22.33
CA GLU A 400 -4.70 44.05 23.55
C GLU A 400 -3.55 43.68 24.49
N ILE A 401 -3.30 42.38 24.67
CA ILE A 401 -2.19 41.86 25.50
C ILE A 401 -0.87 42.31 24.89
N ALA A 402 -0.68 42.12 23.58
CA ALA A 402 0.54 42.53 22.87
C ALA A 402 0.83 44.04 22.96
N GLN A 403 -0.20 44.89 23.08
CA GLN A 403 -0.04 46.34 23.28
C GLN A 403 0.28 46.73 24.74
N LYS A 404 -0.24 45.97 25.71
CA LYS A 404 -0.06 46.25 27.15
C LYS A 404 1.29 45.77 27.68
N MET A 405 1.84 44.70 27.10
CA MET A 405 3.11 44.13 27.51
C MET A 405 3.94 43.68 26.31
N PRO A 406 5.27 43.85 26.32
CA PRO A 406 6.11 43.28 25.28
C PRO A 406 6.05 41.75 25.32
N LEU A 407 6.05 41.11 24.15
CA LEU A 407 6.01 39.66 24.00
C LEU A 407 7.24 39.21 23.21
N ASP A 408 7.80 38.05 23.56
CA ASP A 408 8.92 37.46 22.82
C ASP A 408 8.41 36.49 21.75
N TYR A 409 7.40 35.69 22.09
CA TYR A 409 6.81 34.66 21.23
C TYR A 409 5.29 34.73 21.23
N MET A 410 4.69 34.45 20.08
CA MET A 410 3.26 34.29 19.90
C MET A 410 2.97 33.02 19.10
N LEU A 411 2.29 32.07 19.73
CA LEU A 411 1.75 30.85 19.12
C LEU A 411 0.30 31.16 18.76
N MET A 412 -0.10 31.00 17.50
CA MET A 412 -1.47 31.31 17.08
C MET A 412 -2.02 30.25 16.14
N ASP A 413 -3.24 29.78 16.40
CA ASP A 413 -4.03 29.10 15.36
C ASP A 413 -4.39 30.12 14.27
N TRP A 414 -4.29 29.70 13.00
CA TRP A 414 -4.76 30.51 11.89
C TRP A 414 -6.28 30.70 11.91
N ARG A 415 -7.05 29.75 12.47
CA ARG A 415 -8.50 29.70 12.43
C ARG A 415 -9.11 29.96 13.81
N VAL A 416 -9.02 31.20 14.25
CA VAL A 416 -9.72 31.68 15.44
C VAL A 416 -10.99 32.49 15.07
N PRO A 417 -12.07 32.43 15.86
CA PRO A 417 -13.31 33.14 15.61
C PRO A 417 -13.11 34.66 15.58
N GLY A 418 -13.75 35.32 14.61
CA GLY A 418 -13.77 36.77 14.48
C GLY A 418 -12.60 37.32 13.67
N LEU A 419 -11.40 37.33 14.24
CA LEU A 419 -10.18 37.78 13.55
C LEU A 419 -9.29 36.58 13.31
N ASP A 420 -9.08 36.21 12.04
CA ASP A 420 -8.24 35.06 11.70
C ASP A 420 -6.76 35.36 12.04
N GLY A 421 -5.94 34.31 12.15
CA GLY A 421 -4.54 34.47 12.55
C GLY A 421 -3.72 35.35 11.61
N PHE A 422 -4.10 35.46 10.33
CA PHE A 422 -3.47 36.39 9.39
C PHE A 422 -3.94 37.84 9.61
N ASP A 423 -5.19 38.07 9.98
CA ASP A 423 -5.71 39.39 10.36
C ASP A 423 -5.00 39.92 11.62
N VAL A 424 -4.72 39.03 12.59
CA VAL A 424 -3.93 39.34 13.78
C VAL A 424 -2.50 39.67 13.37
N LEU A 425 -1.88 38.85 12.51
CA LEU A 425 -0.52 39.04 12.02
C LEU A 425 -0.33 40.37 11.28
N GLU A 426 -1.25 40.74 10.39
CA GLU A 426 -1.25 42.05 9.72
C GLU A 426 -1.24 43.20 10.71
N ARG A 427 -2.10 43.13 11.74
CA ARG A 427 -2.21 44.19 12.76
C ARG A 427 -1.02 44.26 13.70
N LEU A 428 -0.32 43.15 13.92
CA LEU A 428 0.97 43.16 14.61
C LEU A 428 2.04 43.87 13.78
N TYR A 429 2.03 43.68 12.45
CA TYR A 429 2.96 44.31 11.51
C TYR A 429 2.59 45.73 11.07
N ASP A 430 1.42 46.26 11.44
CA ASP A 430 0.96 47.64 11.17
C ASP A 430 1.79 48.75 11.87
N GLY A 431 2.88 48.39 12.55
CA GLY A 431 3.88 49.33 13.07
C GLY A 431 3.52 50.01 14.39
N ARG A 432 2.51 49.50 15.12
CA ARG A 432 2.05 50.06 16.41
C ARG A 432 2.76 49.48 17.65
N LEU A 433 3.51 48.39 17.49
CA LEU A 433 4.27 47.75 18.55
C LEU A 433 5.75 48.16 18.47
N GLU A 434 6.35 48.46 19.62
CA GLU A 434 7.80 48.75 19.70
C GLU A 434 8.65 47.50 19.45
N VAL A 435 8.14 46.33 19.84
CA VAL A 435 8.77 45.02 19.64
C VAL A 435 7.72 44.08 19.08
N ILE A 436 8.00 43.49 17.92
CA ILE A 436 7.12 42.52 17.29
C ILE A 436 7.51 41.13 17.82
N PRO A 437 6.57 40.39 18.44
CA PRO A 437 6.86 39.03 18.90
C PRO A 437 7.16 38.12 17.72
N LYS A 438 7.94 37.07 17.96
CA LYS A 438 8.12 35.99 17.00
C LYS A 438 6.82 35.21 16.86
N VAL A 439 6.25 35.18 15.67
CA VAL A 439 4.97 34.52 15.41
C VAL A 439 5.18 33.12 14.84
N ILE A 440 4.73 32.11 15.57
CA ILE A 440 4.63 30.72 15.13
C ILE A 440 3.15 30.45 14.85
N MET A 441 2.83 30.18 13.60
CA MET A 441 1.45 29.88 13.19
C MET A 441 1.20 28.38 13.22
N ILE A 442 0.07 27.97 13.78
CA ILE A 442 -0.36 26.59 13.95
C ILE A 442 -1.55 26.35 13.00
N SER A 443 -1.57 25.23 12.27
CA SER A 443 -2.65 24.95 11.32
C SER A 443 -2.84 23.45 11.02
N ALA A 444 -4.09 23.08 10.70
CA ALA A 444 -4.49 21.78 10.16
C ALA A 444 -4.57 21.76 8.61
N LEU A 445 -4.21 22.84 7.92
CA LEU A 445 -4.10 22.87 6.46
C LEU A 445 -2.67 22.53 6.02
N MET A 446 -2.56 21.86 4.87
CA MET A 446 -1.28 21.60 4.19
C MET A 446 -0.46 22.91 4.10
N LYS A 447 0.85 22.81 4.34
CA LYS A 447 1.76 23.98 4.43
C LYS A 447 1.68 24.87 3.18
N GLU A 448 1.38 24.29 2.03
CA GLU A 448 1.29 24.94 0.73
C GLU A 448 0.12 25.94 0.64
N ASP A 449 -1.06 25.59 1.16
CA ASP A 449 -2.24 26.47 1.17
C ASP A 449 -2.04 27.72 2.05
N LEU A 450 -1.33 27.55 3.17
CA LEU A 450 -0.98 28.66 4.08
C LEU A 450 0.08 29.58 3.49
N LYS A 451 1.06 29.03 2.76
CA LYS A 451 2.07 29.83 2.05
C LYS A 451 1.43 30.67 0.95
N GLU A 452 0.45 30.15 0.22
CA GLU A 452 -0.30 30.94 -0.76
C GLU A 452 -1.10 32.06 -0.10
N LYS A 453 -1.80 31.79 1.01
CA LYS A 453 -2.51 32.82 1.79
C LYS A 453 -1.56 33.89 2.33
N ALA A 454 -0.42 33.50 2.89
CA ALA A 454 0.62 34.41 3.36
C ALA A 454 1.16 35.30 2.23
N ARG A 455 1.42 34.72 1.04
CA ARG A 455 1.85 35.45 -0.16
C ARG A 455 0.80 36.44 -0.65
N MET A 456 -0.47 36.04 -0.70
CA MET A 456 -1.57 36.93 -1.10
C MET A 456 -1.70 38.14 -0.18
N ARG A 457 -1.49 37.94 1.12
CA ARG A 457 -1.62 38.98 2.15
C ARG A 457 -0.33 39.75 2.47
N LYS A 458 0.81 39.36 1.87
CA LYS A 458 2.14 39.97 2.07
C LYS A 458 2.62 39.98 3.53
N VAL A 459 2.15 39.04 4.34
CA VAL A 459 2.58 38.83 5.72
C VAL A 459 3.04 37.39 5.90
N LEU A 460 4.20 37.21 6.51
CA LEU A 460 4.80 35.90 6.74
C LEU A 460 4.97 35.66 8.25
N PRO A 461 4.47 34.53 8.79
CA PRO A 461 4.86 34.09 10.12
C PRO A 461 6.33 33.63 10.10
N HIS A 462 6.96 33.62 11.27
CA HIS A 462 8.36 33.21 11.41
C HIS A 462 8.51 31.69 11.25
N ALA A 463 7.51 30.93 11.72
CA ALA A 463 7.40 29.50 11.47
C ALA A 463 5.93 29.07 11.30
N ILE A 464 5.73 27.95 10.60
CA ILE A 464 4.42 27.29 10.46
C ILE A 464 4.53 25.86 10.98
N LEU A 465 3.77 25.55 12.02
CA LEU A 465 3.59 24.21 12.58
C LEU A 465 2.29 23.61 12.09
N HIS A 466 2.34 22.32 11.77
CA HIS A 466 1.17 21.55 11.36
C HIS A 466 0.61 20.77 12.56
N LYS A 467 -0.71 20.66 12.68
CA LYS A 467 -1.36 19.81 13.69
C LYS A 467 -1.23 18.32 13.29
N PRO A 468 -1.14 17.36 14.23
CA PRO A 468 -1.09 17.54 15.68
C PRO A 468 0.26 18.10 16.16
N ILE A 469 0.23 19.01 17.13
CA ILE A 469 1.44 19.56 17.74
C ILE A 469 2.04 18.54 18.72
N THR A 470 3.35 18.38 18.69
CA THR A 470 4.12 17.63 19.69
C THR A 470 5.08 18.56 20.42
N ALA A 471 5.52 18.15 21.62
CA ALA A 471 6.52 18.87 22.39
C ALA A 471 7.82 19.07 21.59
N SER A 472 8.26 18.05 20.84
CA SER A 472 9.47 18.08 20.02
C SER A 472 9.36 19.02 18.80
N LEU A 473 8.23 19.02 18.08
CA LEU A 473 7.99 19.96 16.97
C LEU A 473 8.02 21.40 17.46
N LEU A 474 7.34 21.67 18.59
CA LEU A 474 7.33 22.98 19.20
C LEU A 474 8.74 23.41 19.65
N LEU A 475 9.50 22.51 20.27
CA LEU A 475 10.88 22.78 20.69
C LEU A 475 11.79 23.07 19.48
N ASN A 476 11.69 22.28 18.41
CA ASN A 476 12.47 22.49 17.19
C ASN A 476 12.16 23.85 16.56
N ALA A 477 10.89 24.25 16.49
CA ALA A 477 10.50 25.56 15.97
C ALA A 477 11.07 26.71 16.82
N LEU A 478 11.21 26.52 18.13
CA LEU A 478 11.81 27.50 19.02
C LEU A 478 13.35 27.56 18.93
N VAL A 479 14.01 26.41 18.72
CA VAL A 479 15.48 26.28 18.74
C VAL A 479 16.13 26.55 17.38
N MET A 480 15.53 26.12 16.26
CA MET A 480 16.14 26.22 14.92
C MET A 480 16.46 27.67 14.51
N GLU A 481 15.77 28.66 15.07
CA GLU A 481 16.02 30.08 14.78
C GLU A 481 17.15 30.73 15.60
N GLU A 482 17.56 30.20 16.76
CA GLU A 482 18.72 30.77 17.48
C GLU A 482 20.04 30.51 16.72
N THR A 483 20.06 29.50 15.84
CA THR A 483 21.23 29.10 15.05
C THR A 483 21.23 29.56 13.59
N ALA A 484 20.13 30.11 13.06
CA ALA A 484 19.99 30.43 11.64
C ALA A 484 19.92 31.94 11.37
N MET A 485 21.08 32.59 11.35
CA MET A 485 21.28 33.76 10.47
C MET A 485 21.60 33.21 9.08
N ILE A 486 20.61 32.66 8.39
CA ILE A 486 20.75 32.20 7.00
C ILE A 486 19.82 33.05 6.13
N SER A 487 20.48 33.71 5.19
CA SER A 487 19.98 34.56 4.12
C SER A 487 18.69 34.06 3.47
N ILE A 488 17.77 34.99 3.21
CA ILE A 488 16.45 34.80 2.57
C ILE A 488 16.54 34.34 1.09
N ASP A 489 17.72 34.02 0.57
CA ASP A 489 17.93 33.65 -0.84
C ASP A 489 17.92 32.14 -1.14
N SER A 490 17.66 31.25 -0.17
CA SER A 490 17.69 29.79 -0.39
C SER A 490 16.35 29.07 -0.22
N LEU A 491 15.21 29.77 -0.28
CA LEU A 491 13.86 29.17 -0.18
C LEU A 491 13.06 29.26 -1.49
N SER A 492 13.75 29.30 -2.62
CA SER A 492 13.19 28.99 -3.94
C SER A 492 13.44 27.51 -4.28
N SER A 493 12.90 26.59 -3.49
CA SER A 493 12.54 25.29 -4.07
C SER A 493 11.16 25.46 -4.68
N GLU A 494 11.15 25.95 -5.91
CA GLU A 494 10.09 25.62 -6.87
C GLU A 494 9.86 24.10 -6.79
N SER A 495 8.62 23.64 -6.90
CA SER A 495 8.32 22.20 -6.95
C SER A 495 9.00 21.60 -8.19
N MET A 496 10.25 21.15 -8.05
CA MET A 496 11.04 20.56 -9.14
C MET A 496 10.62 19.10 -9.30
N GLU A 497 10.07 18.75 -10.46
CA GLU A 497 9.92 17.34 -10.83
C GLU A 497 11.32 16.77 -11.06
N LYS A 498 11.68 15.76 -10.26
CA LYS A 498 12.96 15.05 -10.41
C LYS A 498 12.88 14.21 -11.68
N HIS A 499 13.62 14.61 -12.71
CA HIS A 499 13.87 13.73 -13.84
C HIS A 499 15.16 12.96 -13.61
N PHE A 500 15.15 11.67 -13.93
CA PHE A 500 16.35 10.86 -13.96
C PHE A 500 16.71 10.55 -15.42
N THR A 501 18.00 10.39 -15.69
CA THR A 501 18.48 9.95 -17.00
C THR A 501 19.27 8.66 -16.84
N GLY A 502 18.93 7.65 -17.62
CA GLY A 502 19.64 6.38 -17.68
C GLY A 502 18.86 5.34 -18.48
N ASP A 503 19.55 4.29 -18.93
CA ASP A 503 18.92 3.11 -19.55
C ASP A 503 18.60 2.08 -18.46
N ILE A 504 17.30 1.81 -18.25
CA ILE A 504 16.85 0.82 -17.25
C ILE A 504 16.38 -0.46 -17.94
N LEU A 505 16.76 -1.61 -17.38
CA LEU A 505 16.15 -2.90 -17.69
C LEU A 505 15.21 -3.32 -16.55
N MET A 506 13.94 -3.57 -16.86
CA MET A 506 12.95 -4.12 -15.93
C MET A 506 12.68 -5.58 -16.29
N VAL A 507 12.87 -6.51 -15.35
CA VAL A 507 12.64 -7.94 -15.56
C VAL A 507 11.42 -8.39 -14.75
N GLU A 508 10.34 -8.70 -15.45
CA GLU A 508 9.02 -9.01 -14.88
C GLU A 508 8.27 -9.96 -15.82
N ASP A 509 7.68 -11.04 -15.29
CA ASP A 509 6.99 -12.05 -16.10
C ASP A 509 5.50 -11.73 -16.33
N ASN A 510 4.90 -10.87 -15.50
CA ASN A 510 3.51 -10.47 -15.61
C ASN A 510 3.30 -9.21 -16.46
N GLU A 511 2.57 -9.33 -17.58
CA GLU A 511 2.29 -8.23 -18.52
C GLU A 511 1.64 -6.98 -17.87
N ILE A 512 0.81 -7.17 -16.84
CA ILE A 512 0.17 -6.05 -16.14
C ILE A 512 1.18 -5.34 -15.23
N ASN A 513 2.03 -6.08 -14.52
CA ASN A 513 3.10 -5.49 -13.72
C ASN A 513 4.08 -4.75 -14.63
N GLN A 514 4.44 -5.32 -15.77
CA GLN A 514 5.27 -4.67 -16.78
C GLN A 514 4.69 -3.31 -17.22
N LEU A 515 3.38 -3.24 -17.48
CA LEU A 515 2.71 -2.00 -17.86
C LEU A 515 2.77 -0.95 -16.72
N VAL A 516 2.51 -1.37 -15.49
CA VAL A 516 2.51 -0.50 -14.31
C VAL A 516 3.90 0.04 -14.01
N GLU A 517 4.89 -0.84 -13.97
CA GLU A 517 6.28 -0.52 -13.65
C GLU A 517 6.91 0.36 -14.72
N ARG A 518 6.66 0.06 -15.99
CA ARG A 518 7.02 0.93 -17.12
C ARG A 518 6.40 2.31 -16.96
N GLY A 519 5.08 2.40 -16.74
CA GLY A 519 4.40 3.69 -16.60
C GLY A 519 4.87 4.52 -15.40
N LEU A 520 5.27 3.87 -14.30
CA LEU A 520 5.87 4.54 -13.14
C LEU A 520 7.22 5.14 -13.48
N LEU A 521 8.12 4.38 -14.12
CA LEU A 521 9.47 4.81 -14.48
C LEU A 521 9.48 5.83 -15.63
N GLU A 522 8.61 5.67 -16.64
CA GLU A 522 8.39 6.65 -17.71
C GLU A 522 7.87 7.98 -17.17
N GLY A 523 7.08 7.95 -16.09
CA GLY A 523 6.64 9.14 -15.36
C GLY A 523 7.79 9.98 -14.78
N TYR A 524 8.97 9.41 -14.60
CA TYR A 524 10.20 10.13 -14.21
C TYR A 524 11.08 10.51 -15.41
N GLY A 525 10.59 10.30 -16.64
CA GLY A 525 11.29 10.60 -17.90
C GLY A 525 12.35 9.58 -18.30
N ILE A 526 12.29 8.35 -17.76
CA ILE A 526 13.27 7.29 -18.01
C ILE A 526 12.76 6.34 -19.09
N ALA A 527 13.61 6.00 -20.06
CA ALA A 527 13.31 4.94 -21.02
C ALA A 527 13.59 3.57 -20.40
N VAL A 528 12.63 2.64 -20.50
CA VAL A 528 12.69 1.32 -19.87
C VAL A 528 12.58 0.22 -20.91
N ASP A 529 13.61 -0.64 -20.98
CA ASP A 529 13.55 -1.90 -21.70
C ASP A 529 12.98 -2.99 -20.78
N MET A 530 12.10 -3.85 -21.31
CA MET A 530 11.45 -4.91 -20.52
C MET A 530 12.00 -6.28 -20.88
N ALA A 531 12.26 -7.15 -19.91
CA ALA A 531 12.55 -8.57 -20.12
C ALA A 531 11.49 -9.43 -19.42
N VAL A 532 11.08 -10.52 -20.05
CA VAL A 532 9.95 -11.34 -19.57
C VAL A 532 10.35 -12.51 -18.67
N ASN A 533 11.65 -12.76 -18.49
CA ASN A 533 12.22 -13.74 -17.56
C ASN A 533 13.75 -13.54 -17.41
N GLY A 534 14.38 -14.32 -16.54
CA GLY A 534 15.82 -14.26 -16.27
C GLY A 534 16.73 -14.54 -17.47
N LEU A 535 16.33 -15.42 -18.40
CA LEU A 535 17.13 -15.71 -19.61
C LEU A 535 17.12 -14.54 -20.59
N ASP A 536 15.95 -13.95 -20.83
CA ASP A 536 15.82 -12.76 -21.68
C ASP A 536 16.62 -11.58 -21.10
N ALA A 537 16.59 -11.41 -19.78
CA ALA A 537 17.42 -10.41 -19.09
C ALA A 537 18.92 -10.59 -19.35
N ILE A 538 19.42 -11.83 -19.28
CA ILE A 538 20.83 -12.15 -19.58
C ILE A 538 21.16 -11.82 -21.03
N GLU A 539 20.32 -12.20 -21.99
CA GLU A 539 20.56 -11.91 -23.41
C GLU A 539 20.59 -10.41 -23.68
N LYS A 540 19.67 -9.65 -23.09
CA LYS A 540 19.65 -8.19 -23.20
C LYS A 540 20.89 -7.55 -22.59
N CYS A 541 21.33 -8.00 -21.41
CA CYS A 541 22.55 -7.50 -20.76
C CYS A 541 23.83 -7.83 -21.54
N LYS A 542 23.84 -8.89 -22.36
CA LYS A 542 24.98 -9.20 -23.25
C LYS A 542 25.05 -8.27 -24.46
N ASN A 543 23.90 -7.78 -24.92
CA ASN A 543 23.79 -6.97 -26.13
C ASN A 543 23.81 -5.47 -25.87
N LYS A 544 23.34 -5.04 -24.69
CA LYS A 544 23.25 -3.64 -24.26
C LYS A 544 23.68 -3.54 -22.79
N THR A 545 24.42 -2.48 -22.46
CA THR A 545 24.74 -2.12 -21.08
C THR A 545 23.64 -1.22 -20.53
N TYR A 546 23.18 -1.49 -19.32
CA TYR A 546 22.17 -0.70 -18.62
C TYR A 546 22.81 0.06 -17.45
N ASP A 547 22.19 1.15 -17.03
CA ASP A 547 22.62 1.92 -15.86
C ASP A 547 22.01 1.38 -14.57
N LEU A 548 20.86 0.69 -14.66
CA LEU A 548 20.15 0.08 -13.55
C LEU A 548 19.31 -1.11 -14.04
N ILE A 549 19.28 -2.20 -13.29
CA ILE A 549 18.42 -3.36 -13.56
C ILE A 549 17.50 -3.56 -12.36
N PHE A 550 16.19 -3.60 -12.61
CA PHE A 550 15.19 -4.08 -11.65
C PHE A 550 14.80 -5.51 -12.02
N MET A 551 14.76 -6.41 -11.05
CA MET A 551 14.60 -7.83 -11.33
C MET A 551 13.69 -8.50 -10.33
N ASP A 552 12.60 -9.10 -10.80
CA ASP A 552 11.80 -9.98 -9.97
C ASP A 552 12.60 -11.22 -9.56
N LEU A 553 12.45 -11.64 -8.31
CA LEU A 553 13.08 -12.85 -7.79
C LEU A 553 12.38 -14.12 -8.24
N GLN A 554 11.05 -14.07 -8.43
CA GLN A 554 10.25 -15.25 -8.73
C GLN A 554 9.65 -15.18 -10.14
N MET A 555 10.35 -15.78 -11.10
CA MET A 555 9.93 -15.81 -12.50
C MET A 555 10.04 -17.23 -13.08
N PRO A 556 9.19 -17.61 -14.04
CA PRO A 556 9.31 -18.87 -14.77
C PRO A 556 10.57 -18.90 -15.64
N VAL A 557 10.99 -20.11 -16.02
CA VAL A 557 12.16 -20.43 -16.86
C VAL A 557 13.51 -20.23 -16.15
N MET A 558 13.78 -19.04 -15.62
CA MET A 558 14.96 -18.74 -14.82
C MET A 558 14.61 -17.67 -13.79
N ASP A 559 14.87 -17.98 -12.52
CA ASP A 559 14.57 -17.09 -11.41
C ASP A 559 15.57 -15.92 -11.32
N GLY A 560 15.22 -14.90 -10.53
CA GLY A 560 16.03 -13.69 -10.44
C GLY A 560 17.40 -13.92 -9.79
N PHE A 561 17.53 -14.90 -8.88
CA PHE A 561 18.80 -15.23 -8.24
C PHE A 561 19.78 -15.79 -9.27
N GLU A 562 19.35 -16.82 -10.02
CA GLU A 562 20.14 -17.44 -11.07
C GLU A 562 20.48 -16.42 -12.18
N ALA A 563 19.53 -15.55 -12.54
CA ALA A 563 19.76 -14.50 -13.53
C ALA A 563 20.83 -13.49 -13.08
N ALA A 564 20.77 -13.03 -11.83
CA ALA A 564 21.77 -12.10 -11.30
C ALA A 564 23.17 -12.73 -11.22
N GLU A 565 23.28 -13.97 -10.75
CA GLU A 565 24.56 -14.69 -10.72
C GLU A 565 25.18 -14.77 -12.12
N ASN A 566 24.37 -15.08 -13.13
CA ASN A 566 24.81 -15.17 -14.52
C ASN A 566 25.20 -13.82 -15.11
N ILE A 567 24.45 -12.75 -14.84
CA ILE A 567 24.79 -11.39 -15.26
C ILE A 567 26.12 -10.96 -14.63
N ARG A 568 26.35 -11.30 -13.36
CA ARG A 568 27.58 -10.96 -12.63
C ARG A 568 28.85 -11.62 -13.17
N LEU A 569 28.74 -12.70 -13.96
CA LEU A 569 29.88 -13.31 -14.64
C LEU A 569 30.52 -12.39 -15.70
N PHE A 570 29.76 -11.47 -16.28
CA PHE A 570 30.23 -10.58 -17.35
C PHE A 570 29.99 -9.09 -17.06
N ASP A 571 29.06 -8.74 -16.16
CA ASP A 571 28.81 -7.38 -15.69
C ASP A 571 28.81 -7.29 -14.16
N THR A 572 29.91 -6.75 -13.63
CA THR A 572 30.14 -6.61 -12.19
C THR A 572 29.71 -5.25 -11.63
N LYS A 573 29.28 -4.32 -12.48
CA LYS A 573 29.15 -2.90 -12.12
C LYS A 573 27.71 -2.41 -12.12
N THR A 574 26.89 -2.87 -13.07
CA THR A 574 25.51 -2.42 -13.19
C THR A 574 24.73 -2.83 -11.94
N PRO A 575 24.14 -1.88 -11.19
CA PRO A 575 23.37 -2.21 -10.01
C PRO A 575 22.15 -3.07 -10.36
N ILE A 576 21.95 -4.17 -9.63
CA ILE A 576 20.76 -5.03 -9.75
C ILE A 576 19.90 -4.85 -8.49
N ILE A 577 18.66 -4.45 -8.67
CA ILE A 577 17.68 -4.21 -7.61
C ILE A 577 16.65 -5.33 -7.64
N ALA A 578 16.61 -6.13 -6.57
CA ALA A 578 15.66 -7.21 -6.41
C ALA A 578 14.26 -6.67 -6.11
N LEU A 579 13.23 -7.20 -6.77
CA LEU A 579 11.84 -6.93 -6.47
C LEU A 579 11.25 -8.16 -5.76
N SER A 580 10.63 -7.98 -4.59
CA SER A 580 10.15 -9.12 -3.79
C SER A 580 8.84 -8.84 -3.05
N ALA A 581 7.96 -9.83 -2.97
CA ALA A 581 6.65 -9.72 -2.33
C ALA A 581 6.68 -9.84 -0.78
N ALA A 582 7.82 -10.21 -0.19
CA ALA A 582 8.09 -10.25 1.24
C ALA A 582 9.60 -10.20 1.47
N VAL A 583 10.07 -9.31 2.34
CA VAL A 583 11.49 -9.21 2.71
C VAL A 583 11.73 -10.10 3.93
N MET A 584 11.94 -11.41 3.73
CA MET A 584 12.42 -12.27 4.80
C MET A 584 13.94 -12.12 4.96
N LYS A 585 14.45 -12.33 6.19
CA LYS A 585 15.90 -12.23 6.48
C LYS A 585 16.73 -13.17 5.59
N HIS A 586 16.18 -14.34 5.26
CA HIS A 586 16.78 -15.32 4.36
C HIS A 586 16.88 -14.83 2.91
N ASP A 587 15.86 -14.13 2.40
CA ASP A 587 15.85 -13.62 1.01
C ASP A 587 16.90 -12.52 0.82
N LYS A 588 17.13 -11.68 1.84
CA LYS A 588 18.21 -10.68 1.86
C LYS A 588 19.61 -11.29 1.83
N GLU A 589 19.82 -12.43 2.49
CA GLU A 589 21.11 -13.12 2.46
C GLU A 589 21.37 -13.75 1.09
N LEU A 590 20.34 -14.34 0.48
CA LEU A 590 20.41 -14.97 -0.85
C LEU A 590 20.65 -13.95 -1.97
N THR A 591 20.03 -12.79 -1.93
CA THR A 591 20.23 -11.73 -2.95
C THR A 591 21.60 -11.09 -2.88
N ILE A 592 22.13 -10.87 -1.67
CA ILE A 592 23.51 -10.42 -1.50
C ILE A 592 24.47 -11.49 -2.03
N ALA A 593 24.22 -12.77 -1.75
CA ALA A 593 25.02 -13.88 -2.28
C ALA A 593 24.97 -13.96 -3.82
N ALA A 594 23.80 -13.71 -4.42
CA ALA A 594 23.60 -13.64 -5.87
C ALA A 594 24.22 -12.38 -6.53
N GLY A 595 24.76 -11.44 -5.73
CA GLY A 595 25.43 -10.24 -6.22
C GLY A 595 24.50 -9.07 -6.53
N MET A 596 23.29 -9.05 -5.98
CA MET A 596 22.35 -7.92 -6.08
C MET A 596 22.69 -6.80 -5.09
N ASN A 597 22.28 -5.57 -5.40
CA ASN A 597 22.73 -4.35 -4.71
C ASN A 597 21.67 -3.76 -3.77
N HIS A 598 20.39 -4.01 -4.01
CA HIS A 598 19.31 -3.53 -3.16
C HIS A 598 18.06 -4.39 -3.33
N HIS A 599 17.12 -4.24 -2.40
CA HIS A 599 15.76 -4.74 -2.53
C HIS A 599 14.76 -3.60 -2.62
N LEU A 600 13.69 -3.83 -3.35
CA LEU A 600 12.44 -3.09 -3.29
C LEU A 600 11.30 -4.07 -3.03
N SER A 601 10.36 -3.61 -2.22
CA SER A 601 9.14 -4.38 -1.95
C SER A 601 8.18 -4.33 -3.15
N LYS A 602 7.40 -5.40 -3.34
CA LYS A 602 6.26 -5.45 -4.25
C LYS A 602 4.96 -5.42 -3.42
N PRO A 603 4.03 -4.47 -3.64
CA PRO A 603 4.03 -3.43 -4.68
C PRO A 603 5.11 -2.38 -4.46
N ILE A 604 5.64 -1.82 -5.56
CA ILE A 604 6.71 -0.81 -5.51
C ILE A 604 6.15 0.46 -4.86
N ASP A 605 6.73 0.83 -3.72
CA ASP A 605 6.49 2.10 -3.06
C ASP A 605 7.18 3.24 -3.84
N ILE A 606 6.46 4.34 -4.07
CA ILE A 606 6.95 5.46 -4.90
C ILE A 606 8.13 6.17 -4.23
N GLU A 607 8.09 6.34 -2.91
CA GLU A 607 9.14 7.00 -2.15
C GLU A 607 10.40 6.12 -2.11
N GLU A 608 10.22 4.81 -1.93
CA GLU A 608 11.31 3.82 -1.98
C GLU A 608 11.94 3.76 -3.37
N LEU A 609 11.12 3.81 -4.43
CA LEU A 609 11.58 3.87 -5.82
C LEU A 609 12.39 5.13 -6.10
N GLU A 610 11.90 6.31 -5.69
CA GLU A 610 12.63 7.58 -5.86
C GLU A 610 13.99 7.57 -5.16
N MET A 611 14.06 6.97 -3.96
CA MET A 611 15.32 6.83 -3.23
C MET A 611 16.31 5.97 -4.00
N VAL A 612 15.86 4.85 -4.57
CA VAL A 612 16.71 3.94 -5.36
C VAL A 612 17.16 4.62 -6.65
N LEU A 613 16.24 5.28 -7.38
CA LEU A 613 16.58 6.03 -8.60
C LEU A 613 17.59 7.13 -8.30
N SER A 614 17.39 7.92 -7.25
CA SER A 614 18.31 8.99 -6.84
C SER A 614 19.69 8.50 -6.41
N ARG A 615 19.78 7.25 -5.93
CA ARG A 615 21.05 6.64 -5.52
C ARG A 615 21.88 6.16 -6.70
N TYR A 616 21.24 5.59 -7.72
CA TYR A 616 21.93 4.90 -8.81
C TYR A 616 21.92 5.66 -10.14
N LEU A 617 21.02 6.63 -10.32
CA LEU A 617 20.92 7.42 -11.54
C LEU A 617 21.17 8.91 -11.29
N PRO A 618 21.76 9.62 -12.27
CA PRO A 618 21.92 11.07 -12.20
C PRO A 618 20.57 11.78 -12.26
N VAL A 619 20.38 12.72 -11.34
CA VAL A 619 19.22 13.62 -11.31
C VAL A 619 19.49 14.79 -12.25
N VAL A 620 18.59 14.99 -13.21
CA VAL A 620 18.53 16.20 -14.02
C VAL A 620 17.42 17.06 -13.46
N GLU A 621 17.82 17.99 -12.61
CA GLU A 621 16.97 19.06 -12.11
C GLU A 621 16.56 19.97 -13.27
N ARG A 622 15.31 19.85 -13.72
CA ARG A 622 14.71 20.83 -14.63
C ARG A 622 13.86 21.79 -13.80
N PRO A 623 14.02 23.12 -13.96
CA PRO A 623 13.03 24.04 -13.44
C PRO A 623 11.70 23.68 -14.13
N VAL A 624 10.61 23.64 -13.37
CA VAL A 624 9.28 23.54 -13.96
C VAL A 624 9.15 24.76 -14.85
N THR A 625 9.27 24.53 -16.16
CA THR A 625 8.74 25.47 -17.13
C THR A 625 7.23 25.42 -16.93
N ASN A 626 6.73 26.22 -16.00
CA ASN A 626 5.44 26.84 -16.18
C ASN A 626 5.53 27.40 -17.60
N LYS A 627 4.81 26.78 -18.55
CA LYS A 627 4.56 27.36 -19.87
C LYS A 627 4.13 28.79 -19.56
N SER A 628 5.07 29.70 -19.76
CA SER A 628 4.89 31.10 -19.48
C SER A 628 3.71 31.52 -20.32
N VAL A 629 2.65 31.96 -19.65
CA VAL A 629 1.56 32.71 -20.26
C VAL A 629 2.20 33.96 -20.86
N THR A 630 2.60 33.87 -22.12
CA THR A 630 3.05 35.00 -22.90
C THR A 630 2.27 35.03 -24.20
N ASN A 631 1.52 36.13 -24.30
CA ASN A 631 0.73 36.64 -25.42
C ASN A 631 -0.70 36.10 -25.49
N GLY A 632 -1.66 37.02 -25.60
CA GLY A 632 -3.09 36.71 -25.71
C GLY A 632 -3.41 35.81 -26.91
N PRO A 633 -4.66 35.33 -27.03
CA PRO A 633 -5.02 34.27 -27.95
C PRO A 633 -4.64 34.63 -29.40
N SER A 634 -3.81 33.81 -30.05
CA SER A 634 -3.48 33.97 -31.47
C SER A 634 -4.64 33.49 -32.36
N LEU A 635 -5.40 32.51 -31.86
CA LEU A 635 -6.62 31.99 -32.44
C LEU A 635 -7.85 32.74 -31.95
N SER A 636 -8.64 33.27 -32.88
CA SER A 636 -9.95 33.86 -32.63
C SER A 636 -10.93 33.29 -33.66
N PHE A 637 -11.95 32.59 -33.19
CA PHE A 637 -13.05 32.09 -34.01
C PHE A 637 -14.33 32.86 -33.68
N LYS A 638 -15.11 33.20 -34.70
CA LYS A 638 -16.31 34.00 -34.52
C LYS A 638 -17.40 33.16 -33.84
N GLY A 639 -17.81 33.56 -32.64
CA GLY A 639 -18.88 32.90 -31.88
C GLY A 639 -18.43 31.82 -30.91
N ILE A 640 -17.11 31.61 -30.75
CA ILE A 640 -16.51 30.75 -29.71
C ILE A 640 -15.86 31.62 -28.63
N ASP A 641 -16.15 31.35 -27.36
CA ASP A 641 -15.41 31.97 -26.25
C ASP A 641 -14.08 31.24 -26.02
N MET A 642 -13.06 31.68 -26.76
CA MET A 642 -11.70 31.17 -26.63
C MET A 642 -11.16 31.34 -25.20
N SER A 643 -11.55 32.39 -24.47
CA SER A 643 -11.10 32.63 -23.10
C SER A 643 -11.54 31.52 -22.15
N HIS A 644 -12.73 30.96 -22.38
CA HIS A 644 -13.25 29.82 -21.64
C HIS A 644 -12.49 28.52 -22.02
N LEU A 645 -12.25 28.29 -23.31
CA LEU A 645 -11.49 27.12 -23.78
C LEU A 645 -10.04 27.13 -23.29
N TYR A 646 -9.36 28.29 -23.28
CA TYR A 646 -8.01 28.42 -22.75
C TYR A 646 -7.93 28.18 -21.23
N LYS A 647 -8.99 28.49 -20.48
CA LYS A 647 -9.05 28.17 -19.04
C LYS A 647 -9.18 26.67 -18.79
N ILE A 648 -9.91 25.96 -19.65
CA ILE A 648 -10.18 24.52 -19.52
C ILE A 648 -8.99 23.70 -20.01
N TYR A 649 -8.53 23.96 -21.24
CA TYR A 649 -7.58 23.08 -21.92
C TYR A 649 -6.12 23.54 -21.81
N LYS A 650 -5.87 24.82 -21.46
CA LYS A 650 -4.54 25.44 -21.22
C LYS A 650 -3.49 25.24 -22.34
N ASP A 651 -3.87 24.65 -23.48
CA ASP A 651 -3.02 24.34 -24.63
C ASP A 651 -3.75 24.63 -25.94
N GLU A 652 -3.14 25.47 -26.78
CA GLU A 652 -3.70 25.96 -28.04
C GLU A 652 -3.87 24.84 -29.09
N GLU A 653 -2.98 23.86 -29.10
CA GLU A 653 -3.00 22.75 -30.06
C GLU A 653 -4.13 21.76 -29.74
N LYS A 654 -4.32 21.45 -28.45
CA LYS A 654 -5.45 20.64 -27.98
C LYS A 654 -6.79 21.31 -28.31
N ILE A 655 -6.90 22.62 -28.08
CA ILE A 655 -8.11 23.39 -28.42
C ILE A 655 -8.42 23.28 -29.92
N LEU A 656 -7.41 23.45 -30.78
CA LEU A 656 -7.59 23.33 -32.22
C LEU A 656 -8.02 21.90 -32.63
N ASN A 657 -7.45 20.87 -32.02
CA ASN A 657 -7.84 19.48 -32.30
C ASN A 657 -9.29 19.18 -31.90
N TYR A 658 -9.75 19.71 -30.76
CA TYR A 658 -11.16 19.61 -30.37
C TYR A 658 -12.09 20.36 -31.33
N LEU A 659 -11.70 21.55 -31.80
CA LEU A 659 -12.46 22.30 -32.79
C LEU A 659 -12.51 21.58 -34.14
N LYS A 660 -11.41 20.98 -34.59
CA LYS A 660 -11.36 20.14 -35.80
C LYS A 660 -12.22 18.88 -35.66
N LEU A 661 -12.22 18.24 -34.49
CA LEU A 661 -13.07 17.08 -34.21
C LEU A 661 -14.56 17.45 -34.21
N PHE A 662 -14.92 18.61 -33.64
CA PHE A 662 -16.26 19.17 -33.73
C PHE A 662 -16.66 19.41 -35.18
N ALA A 663 -15.80 20.06 -35.97
CA ALA A 663 -16.06 20.31 -37.38
C ALA A 663 -16.24 19.00 -38.19
N LYS A 664 -15.41 18.00 -37.94
CA LYS A 664 -15.50 16.67 -38.59
C LYS A 664 -16.78 15.94 -38.24
N THR A 665 -17.16 15.91 -36.97
CA THR A 665 -18.34 15.15 -36.48
C THR A 665 -19.66 15.84 -36.80
N GLN A 666 -19.71 17.17 -36.79
CA GLN A 666 -20.95 17.94 -37.00
C GLN A 666 -21.17 18.41 -38.44
N ARG A 667 -20.26 18.14 -39.37
CA ARG A 667 -20.36 18.55 -40.79
C ARG A 667 -21.66 18.10 -41.46
N ASN A 668 -22.18 16.92 -41.11
CA ASN A 668 -23.41 16.39 -41.68
C ASN A 668 -24.64 16.61 -40.77
N PHE A 669 -24.52 17.34 -39.66
CA PHE A 669 -25.61 17.51 -38.71
C PHE A 669 -26.87 18.08 -39.37
N CYS A 670 -26.73 19.15 -40.15
CA CYS A 670 -27.84 19.81 -40.84
C CYS A 670 -28.57 18.89 -41.82
N THR A 671 -27.83 18.07 -42.56
CA THR A 671 -28.41 17.10 -43.50
C THR A 671 -29.12 15.96 -42.80
N HIS A 672 -28.71 15.58 -41.58
CA HIS A 672 -29.37 14.53 -40.80
C HIS A 672 -30.61 15.07 -40.07
N VAL A 673 -30.53 16.25 -39.47
CA VAL A 673 -31.63 16.80 -38.67
C VAL A 673 -32.83 17.19 -39.53
N GLU A 674 -32.61 17.61 -40.79
CA GLU A 674 -33.66 17.90 -41.77
C GLU A 674 -34.46 16.65 -42.22
N GLN A 675 -33.90 15.44 -42.02
CA GLN A 675 -34.59 14.19 -42.36
C GLN A 675 -35.60 13.78 -41.29
N TYR A 676 -35.50 14.35 -40.09
CA TYR A 676 -36.41 14.06 -38.98
C TYR A 676 -37.62 15.01 -39.00
N SER A 677 -38.77 14.50 -38.63
CA SER A 677 -39.96 15.34 -38.44
C SER A 677 -39.80 16.17 -37.16
N ILE A 678 -40.08 17.47 -37.24
CA ILE A 678 -40.01 18.36 -36.09
C ILE A 678 -40.89 17.81 -34.96
N GLY A 679 -40.31 17.74 -33.76
CA GLY A 679 -40.97 17.20 -32.57
C GLY A 679 -40.87 15.67 -32.39
N SER A 680 -40.31 14.93 -33.36
CA SER A 680 -40.04 13.49 -33.19
C SER A 680 -38.99 13.23 -32.11
N ALA A 681 -38.96 12.01 -31.56
CA ALA A 681 -37.98 11.63 -30.55
C ALA A 681 -36.54 11.74 -31.09
N GLU A 682 -36.34 11.40 -32.36
CA GLU A 682 -35.08 11.48 -33.09
C GLU A 682 -34.65 12.93 -33.32
N PHE A 683 -35.58 13.81 -33.69
CA PHE A 683 -35.32 15.24 -33.83
C PHE A 683 -34.89 15.87 -32.50
N LYS A 684 -35.63 15.59 -31.42
CA LYS A 684 -35.30 16.10 -30.07
C LYS A 684 -33.97 15.56 -29.57
N ALA A 685 -33.68 14.28 -29.80
CA ALA A 685 -32.40 13.68 -29.44
C ALA A 685 -31.22 14.30 -30.22
N ALA A 686 -31.38 14.56 -31.51
CA ALA A 686 -30.36 15.21 -32.34
C ALA A 686 -30.06 16.63 -31.85
N ILE A 687 -31.09 17.44 -31.57
CA ILE A 687 -30.95 18.79 -31.03
C ILE A 687 -30.33 18.78 -29.62
N HIS A 688 -30.77 17.87 -28.74
CA HIS A 688 -30.23 17.73 -27.38
C HIS A 688 -28.74 17.37 -27.39
N THR A 689 -28.35 16.45 -28.28
CA THR A 689 -26.95 16.05 -28.46
C THR A 689 -26.12 17.22 -29.00
N PHE A 690 -26.62 17.92 -30.01
CA PHE A 690 -25.94 19.08 -30.60
C PHE A 690 -25.78 20.23 -29.60
N LYS A 691 -26.77 20.48 -28.74
CA LYS A 691 -26.69 21.44 -27.64
C LYS A 691 -25.54 21.11 -26.67
N GLY A 692 -25.39 19.83 -26.30
CA GLY A 692 -24.29 19.40 -25.44
C GLY A 692 -22.92 19.60 -26.11
N VAL A 693 -22.80 19.18 -27.37
CA VAL A 693 -21.53 19.24 -28.12
C VAL A 693 -21.12 20.69 -28.44
N SER A 694 -22.06 21.58 -28.76
CA SER A 694 -21.81 23.02 -28.95
C SER A 694 -21.45 23.76 -27.65
N GLY A 695 -21.99 23.32 -26.50
CA GLY A 695 -21.62 23.84 -25.19
C GLY A 695 -20.18 23.50 -24.80
N ASN A 696 -19.72 22.28 -25.11
CA ASN A 696 -18.36 21.83 -24.79
C ASN A 696 -17.26 22.61 -25.52
N ILE A 697 -17.53 23.09 -26.75
CA ILE A 697 -16.59 23.94 -27.50
C ILE A 697 -16.83 25.44 -27.26
N ALA A 698 -17.61 25.82 -26.24
CA ALA A 698 -17.94 27.20 -25.93
C ALA A 698 -18.50 28.01 -27.13
N ALA A 699 -19.23 27.36 -28.04
CA ALA A 699 -19.86 28.00 -29.19
C ALA A 699 -21.20 28.63 -28.78
N ILE A 700 -21.12 29.77 -28.10
CA ILE A 700 -22.23 30.42 -27.37
C ILE A 700 -23.47 30.57 -28.26
N LYS A 701 -23.30 31.12 -29.47
CA LYS A 701 -24.43 31.40 -30.39
C LYS A 701 -25.14 30.12 -30.87
N LEU A 702 -24.36 29.07 -31.15
CA LEU A 702 -24.90 27.76 -31.57
C LEU A 702 -25.62 27.06 -30.41
N HIS A 703 -25.04 27.13 -29.22
CA HIS A 703 -25.62 26.56 -28.01
C HIS A 703 -26.96 27.23 -27.66
N GLU A 704 -27.01 28.57 -27.64
CA GLU A 704 -28.22 29.34 -27.37
C GLU A 704 -29.32 29.04 -28.40
N THR A 705 -28.97 28.97 -29.68
CA THR A 705 -29.92 28.65 -30.75
C THR A 705 -30.47 27.22 -30.60
N ALA A 706 -29.63 26.25 -30.24
CA ALA A 706 -30.06 24.88 -29.96
C ALA A 706 -30.97 24.79 -28.71
N VAL A 707 -30.68 25.57 -27.66
CA VAL A 707 -31.54 25.70 -26.47
C VAL A 707 -32.90 26.30 -26.84
N HIS A 708 -32.95 27.27 -27.74
CA HIS A 708 -34.20 27.86 -28.21
C HIS A 708 -35.01 26.91 -29.08
N ILE A 709 -34.37 26.07 -29.91
CA ILE A 709 -35.05 25.02 -30.68
C ILE A 709 -35.64 23.96 -29.75
N GLU A 710 -34.89 23.54 -28.71
CA GLU A 710 -35.33 22.51 -27.76
C GLU A 710 -36.54 22.96 -26.92
N ASN A 711 -36.63 24.26 -26.61
CA ASN A 711 -37.67 24.84 -25.74
C ASN A 711 -38.84 25.49 -26.51
N SER A 712 -38.83 25.46 -27.83
CA SER A 712 -39.92 26.01 -28.65
C SER A 712 -40.92 24.92 -29.02
N ASP A 713 -42.21 25.24 -28.98
CA ASP A 713 -43.31 24.35 -29.38
C ASP A 713 -43.94 24.76 -30.72
N ASP A 714 -43.40 25.79 -31.38
CA ASP A 714 -43.90 26.32 -32.66
C ASP A 714 -43.02 25.87 -33.84
N ASP A 715 -43.59 25.05 -34.73
CA ASP A 715 -42.89 24.44 -35.87
C ASP A 715 -42.30 25.47 -36.85
N ASP A 716 -42.96 26.61 -37.06
CA ASP A 716 -42.47 27.64 -37.97
C ASP A 716 -41.28 28.40 -37.37
N THR A 717 -41.32 28.67 -36.06
CA THR A 717 -40.17 29.21 -35.31
C THR A 717 -39.01 28.22 -35.26
N ILE A 718 -39.27 26.92 -35.05
CA ILE A 718 -38.25 25.87 -35.06
C ILE A 718 -37.55 25.80 -36.41
N LYS A 719 -38.29 25.84 -37.53
CA LYS A 719 -37.68 25.84 -38.88
C LYS A 719 -36.78 27.05 -39.12
N ALA A 720 -37.22 28.24 -38.70
CA ALA A 720 -36.43 29.46 -38.85
C ALA A 720 -35.13 29.42 -38.03
N LEU A 721 -35.22 28.92 -36.78
CA LEU A 721 -34.06 28.75 -35.91
C LEU A 721 -33.12 27.64 -36.41
N LEU A 722 -33.66 26.56 -36.97
CA LEU A 722 -32.86 25.46 -37.53
C LEU A 722 -32.07 25.90 -38.77
N HIS A 723 -32.68 26.71 -39.64
CA HIS A 723 -31.96 27.32 -40.76
C HIS A 723 -30.82 28.23 -40.26
N THR A 724 -31.10 29.05 -39.24
CA THR A 724 -30.09 29.95 -38.63
C THR A 724 -28.95 29.16 -37.99
N LEU A 725 -29.27 28.11 -37.25
CA LEU A 725 -28.29 27.19 -36.64
C LEU A 725 -27.38 26.55 -37.68
N CYS A 726 -27.97 26.13 -38.82
CA CYS A 726 -27.24 25.48 -39.89
C CYS A 726 -26.32 26.43 -40.66
N ASP A 727 -26.75 27.67 -40.88
CA ASP A 727 -25.90 28.70 -41.48
C ASP A 727 -24.71 29.03 -40.56
N ASP A 728 -24.97 29.26 -39.27
CA ASP A 728 -23.93 29.56 -38.28
C ASP A 728 -22.94 28.39 -38.10
N LEU A 729 -23.43 27.14 -38.11
CA LEU A 729 -22.60 25.94 -38.01
C LEU A 729 -21.69 25.79 -39.23
N ASN A 730 -22.22 25.99 -40.44
CA ASN A 730 -21.43 25.90 -41.66
C ASN A 730 -20.38 27.02 -41.74
N GLU A 731 -20.70 28.25 -41.32
CA GLU A 731 -19.73 29.36 -41.24
C GLU A 731 -18.58 29.00 -40.29
N LEU A 732 -18.90 28.45 -39.11
CA LEU A 732 -17.90 28.04 -38.12
C LEU A 732 -17.02 26.87 -38.59
N ILE A 733 -17.62 25.86 -39.23
CA ILE A 733 -16.87 24.72 -39.79
C ILE A 733 -15.88 25.19 -40.85
N VAL A 734 -16.29 26.10 -41.73
CA VAL A 734 -15.41 26.69 -42.75
C VAL A 734 -14.28 27.50 -42.11
N GLU A 735 -14.56 28.26 -41.06
CA GLU A 735 -13.54 29.02 -40.32
C GLU A 735 -12.51 28.10 -39.64
N ILE A 736 -12.96 26.98 -39.06
CA ILE A 736 -12.11 25.95 -38.44
C ILE A 736 -11.26 25.23 -39.50
N ASP A 737 -11.85 24.84 -40.63
CA ASP A 737 -11.15 24.16 -41.73
C ASP A 737 -10.07 25.04 -42.38
N GLN A 738 -10.28 26.36 -42.40
CA GLN A 738 -9.33 27.34 -42.94
C GLN A 738 -8.22 27.71 -41.96
N CYS A 739 -8.32 27.29 -40.69
CA CYS A 739 -7.33 27.57 -39.66
C CYS A 739 -6.11 26.65 -39.79
N ASN A 740 -5.13 27.12 -40.57
CA ASN A 740 -3.77 26.56 -40.56
C ASN A 740 -2.93 27.32 -39.52
N VAL A 741 -2.84 26.78 -38.30
CA VAL A 741 -1.68 27.05 -37.46
C VAL A 741 -0.47 26.58 -38.25
N SER A 742 0.57 27.42 -38.30
CA SER A 742 1.85 27.09 -38.92
C SER A 742 2.33 25.73 -38.42
N HIS A 743 2.02 24.68 -39.17
CA HIS A 743 2.66 23.39 -39.01
C HIS A 743 4.16 23.67 -39.10
N GLN A 744 4.88 23.42 -38.01
CA GLN A 744 6.10 22.65 -38.22
C GLN A 744 5.64 21.39 -38.94
N MET A 745 5.76 21.43 -40.26
CA MET A 745 5.64 20.24 -41.08
C MET A 745 6.64 19.26 -40.49
N HIS A 746 6.17 18.27 -39.73
CA HIS A 746 6.76 16.96 -39.88
C HIS A 746 6.54 16.64 -41.35
N THR A 747 7.61 16.74 -42.12
CA THR A 747 7.66 16.30 -43.50
C THR A 747 7.24 14.84 -43.52
N HIS A 748 5.97 14.54 -43.74
CA HIS A 748 5.57 13.23 -44.27
C HIS A 748 6.21 13.16 -45.64
N GLN A 749 7.41 12.58 -45.68
CA GLN A 749 8.07 12.25 -46.93
C GLN A 749 7.20 11.18 -47.61
N PHE A 750 6.97 11.35 -48.92
CA PHE A 750 6.53 10.22 -49.73
C PHE A 750 7.59 9.13 -49.56
N LEU A 751 7.22 8.04 -48.88
CA LEU A 751 8.06 6.86 -48.80
C LEU A 751 8.20 6.30 -50.21
N ASP A 752 9.39 5.80 -50.53
CA ASP A 752 9.55 5.06 -51.77
C ASP A 752 8.75 3.75 -51.71
N THR A 753 8.59 3.08 -52.86
CA THR A 753 7.80 1.84 -52.92
C THR A 753 8.32 0.77 -51.97
N ALA A 754 9.63 0.73 -51.70
CA ALA A 754 10.24 -0.29 -50.84
C ALA A 754 9.94 -0.04 -49.35
N ASP A 755 10.02 1.21 -48.91
CA ASP A 755 9.72 1.58 -47.53
C ASP A 755 8.22 1.61 -47.25
N THR A 756 7.39 1.88 -48.27
CA THR A 756 5.92 1.71 -48.18
C THR A 756 5.56 0.24 -47.95
N ILE A 757 6.21 -0.70 -48.66
CA ILE A 757 5.99 -2.14 -48.46
C ILE A 757 6.45 -2.57 -47.05
N LYS A 758 7.59 -2.09 -46.56
CA LYS A 758 8.04 -2.40 -45.18
C LYS A 758 7.06 -1.88 -44.14
N LEU A 759 6.50 -0.70 -44.34
CA LEU A 759 5.50 -0.13 -43.43
C LEU A 759 4.24 -1.01 -43.43
N ILE A 760 3.72 -1.38 -44.62
CA ILE A 760 2.61 -2.32 -44.75
C ILE A 760 2.91 -3.65 -44.04
N ASP A 761 4.12 -4.18 -44.17
CA ASP A 761 4.51 -5.45 -43.54
C ASP A 761 4.60 -5.35 -42.01
N SER A 762 5.10 -4.24 -41.49
CA SER A 762 5.10 -3.98 -40.06
C SER A 762 3.69 -3.86 -39.50
N THR A 763 2.79 -3.17 -40.21
CA THR A 763 1.39 -3.02 -39.80
C THR A 763 0.64 -4.35 -39.90
N LEU A 764 0.89 -5.16 -40.95
CA LEU A 764 0.29 -6.49 -41.08
C LEU A 764 0.73 -7.41 -39.93
N ALA A 765 2.00 -7.40 -39.55
CA ALA A 765 2.50 -8.15 -38.39
C ALA A 765 1.79 -7.72 -37.10
N LYS A 766 1.66 -6.41 -36.86
CA LYS A 766 0.95 -5.87 -35.69
C LYS A 766 -0.53 -6.25 -35.67
N LEU A 767 -1.21 -6.16 -36.81
CA LEU A 767 -2.63 -6.53 -36.93
C LEU A 767 -2.86 -8.03 -36.77
N GLU A 768 -1.95 -8.88 -37.26
CA GLU A 768 -2.03 -10.33 -37.12
C GLU A 768 -1.70 -10.81 -35.69
N SER A 769 -0.91 -10.03 -34.93
CA SER A 769 -0.60 -10.27 -33.51
C SER A 769 -1.56 -9.59 -32.53
N ASN A 770 -2.58 -8.86 -33.02
CA ASN A 770 -3.48 -8.01 -32.23
C ASN A 770 -2.75 -6.94 -31.39
N GLU A 771 -1.60 -6.46 -31.84
CA GLU A 771 -0.91 -5.32 -31.23
C GLU A 771 -1.65 -4.01 -31.51
N PHE A 772 -1.59 -3.09 -30.55
CA PHE A 772 -2.19 -1.77 -30.66
C PHE A 772 -1.42 -0.90 -31.67
N ILE A 773 -2.15 -0.21 -32.54
CA ILE A 773 -1.61 0.73 -33.54
C ILE A 773 -2.19 2.09 -33.18
N ASP A 774 -1.32 3.07 -32.94
CA ASP A 774 -1.75 4.43 -32.59
C ASP A 774 -2.22 5.23 -33.82
N ASP A 775 -2.91 6.35 -33.55
CA ASP A 775 -3.52 7.18 -34.60
C ASP A 775 -2.47 7.78 -35.57
N ASP A 776 -1.25 8.07 -35.08
CA ASP A 776 -0.16 8.61 -35.88
C ASP A 776 0.39 7.55 -36.86
N GLU A 777 0.51 6.29 -36.42
CA GLU A 777 0.88 5.15 -37.27
C GLU A 777 -0.19 4.88 -38.34
N ILE A 778 -1.48 4.99 -37.99
CA ILE A 778 -2.59 4.86 -38.95
C ILE A 778 -2.53 5.98 -39.98
N GLU A 779 -2.35 7.24 -39.57
CA GLU A 779 -2.25 8.37 -40.50
C GLU A 779 -1.02 8.25 -41.41
N ASN A 780 0.13 7.85 -40.86
CA ASN A 780 1.34 7.58 -41.63
C ASN A 780 1.15 6.48 -42.67
N LEU A 781 0.53 5.37 -42.29
CA LEU A 781 0.22 4.26 -43.20
C LEU A 781 -0.73 4.73 -44.31
N VAL A 782 -1.86 5.35 -43.95
CA VAL A 782 -2.87 5.82 -44.91
C VAL A 782 -2.28 6.85 -45.88
N TYR A 783 -1.39 7.72 -45.40
CA TYR A 783 -0.69 8.68 -46.24
C TYR A 783 0.33 8.00 -47.18
N ALA A 784 1.10 7.04 -46.68
CA ALA A 784 2.10 6.30 -47.46
C ALA A 784 1.47 5.47 -48.59
N VAL A 785 0.29 4.89 -48.35
CA VAL A 785 -0.39 4.04 -49.34
C VAL A 785 -1.28 4.81 -50.31
N LYS A 786 -1.54 6.10 -50.04
CA LYS A 786 -2.40 6.98 -50.84
C LYS A 786 -2.05 7.05 -52.33
N PRO A 787 -0.77 6.98 -52.77
CA PRO A 787 -0.43 6.96 -54.20
C PRO A 787 -0.85 5.68 -54.93
N TYR A 788 -1.07 4.58 -54.20
CA TYR A 788 -1.32 3.25 -54.74
C TYR A 788 -2.79 2.80 -54.60
N LEU A 789 -3.64 3.63 -53.97
CA LEU A 789 -5.05 3.34 -53.72
C LEU A 789 -5.98 4.39 -54.33
N SER A 790 -7.20 3.96 -54.67
CA SER A 790 -8.30 4.90 -54.92
C SER A 790 -8.77 5.52 -53.59
N GLU A 791 -9.25 6.78 -53.62
CA GLU A 791 -9.72 7.49 -52.41
C GLU A 791 -10.77 6.70 -51.61
N ILE A 792 -11.62 5.93 -52.30
CA ILE A 792 -12.66 5.09 -51.68
C ILE A 792 -12.05 3.95 -50.85
N VAL A 793 -10.95 3.36 -51.32
CA VAL A 793 -10.29 2.23 -50.63
C VAL A 793 -9.39 2.74 -49.50
N ALA A 794 -8.74 3.89 -49.67
CA ALA A 794 -7.98 4.53 -48.60
C ALA A 794 -8.90 4.96 -47.43
N ALA A 795 -10.09 5.50 -47.74
CA ALA A 795 -11.09 5.82 -46.72
C ALA A 795 -11.57 4.57 -45.97
N LYS A 796 -11.85 3.47 -46.69
CA LYS A 796 -12.23 2.19 -46.08
C LYS A 796 -11.13 1.57 -45.21
N LEU A 797 -9.87 1.69 -45.62
CA LEU A 797 -8.74 1.20 -44.83
C LEU A 797 -8.60 2.00 -43.54
N SER A 798 -8.69 3.33 -43.62
CA SER A 798 -8.67 4.20 -42.44
C SER A 798 -9.86 3.94 -41.51
N GLU A 799 -11.05 3.74 -42.06
CA GLU A 799 -12.26 3.39 -41.29
C GLU A 799 -12.12 2.03 -40.61
N ALA A 800 -11.63 1.00 -41.31
CA ALA A 800 -11.42 -0.33 -40.74
C ALA A 800 -10.36 -0.34 -39.63
N LEU A 801 -9.29 0.45 -39.76
CA LEU A 801 -8.25 0.58 -38.73
C LEU A 801 -8.79 1.32 -37.50
N ASN A 802 -9.53 2.41 -37.70
CA ASN A 802 -10.13 3.20 -36.61
C ASN A 802 -11.28 2.48 -35.87
N LEU A 803 -12.00 1.59 -36.56
CA LEU A 803 -13.08 0.77 -35.99
C LEU A 803 -12.59 -0.60 -35.48
N PHE A 804 -11.28 -0.84 -35.47
CA PHE A 804 -10.64 -2.10 -35.07
C PHE A 804 -11.15 -3.34 -35.83
N GLU A 805 -11.60 -3.15 -37.08
CA GLU A 805 -12.01 -4.24 -37.98
C GLU A 805 -10.79 -4.89 -38.65
N PHE A 806 -9.93 -5.51 -37.83
CA PHE A 806 -8.61 -6.01 -38.26
C PHE A 806 -8.68 -7.00 -39.43
N SER A 807 -9.70 -7.87 -39.47
CA SER A 807 -9.93 -8.80 -40.58
C SER A 807 -10.07 -8.09 -41.93
N VAL A 808 -10.73 -6.92 -41.93
CA VAL A 808 -10.97 -6.12 -43.14
C VAL A 808 -9.71 -5.33 -43.50
N ALA A 809 -9.04 -4.74 -42.51
CA ALA A 809 -7.79 -4.02 -42.69
C ALA A 809 -6.66 -4.92 -43.24
N ILE A 810 -6.50 -6.13 -42.68
CA ILE A 810 -5.53 -7.13 -43.14
C ILE A 810 -5.80 -7.51 -44.61
N ALA A 811 -7.05 -7.81 -44.97
CA ALA A 811 -7.39 -8.19 -46.34
C ALA A 811 -7.11 -7.06 -47.35
N LEU A 812 -7.39 -5.81 -46.98
CA LEU A 812 -7.10 -4.63 -47.80
C LEU A 812 -5.58 -4.41 -47.97
N LEU A 813 -4.81 -4.51 -46.88
CA LEU A 813 -3.36 -4.34 -46.90
C LEU A 813 -2.62 -5.46 -47.64
N GLN A 814 -3.07 -6.72 -47.52
CA GLN A 814 -2.51 -7.85 -48.27
C GLN A 814 -2.79 -7.73 -49.78
N THR A 815 -3.99 -7.28 -50.16
CA THR A 815 -4.34 -7.03 -51.57
C THR A 815 -3.48 -5.90 -52.13
N LEU A 816 -3.36 -4.81 -51.38
CA LEU A 816 -2.55 -3.67 -51.76
C LEU A 816 -1.07 -4.01 -51.90
N LYS A 817 -0.53 -4.79 -50.96
CA LYS A 817 0.85 -5.29 -51.05
C LYS A 817 1.06 -6.04 -52.36
N LYS A 818 0.13 -6.90 -52.76
CA LYS A 818 0.21 -7.65 -54.02
C LYS A 818 0.19 -6.72 -55.24
N ASP A 819 -0.70 -5.71 -55.25
CA ASP A 819 -0.83 -4.74 -56.34
C ASP A 819 0.38 -3.80 -56.47
N ILE A 820 1.12 -3.56 -55.37
CA ILE A 820 2.37 -2.78 -55.39
C ILE A 820 3.58 -3.62 -55.89
N TYR A 821 3.51 -4.95 -55.79
CA TYR A 821 4.56 -5.89 -56.25
C TYR A 821 4.45 -6.27 -57.74
N GLU A 822 3.25 -6.19 -58.34
CA GLU A 822 2.99 -6.42 -59.78
C GLU A 822 3.21 -5.14 -60.60
#